data_AF-A0A9E5AHV0-F1
#
_entry.id   AF-A0A9E5AHV0-F1
#
_cell.length_a   1.000
_cell.length_b   1.000
_cell.length_c   1.000
_cell.angle_alpha   90.00
_cell.angle_beta   90.00
_cell.angle_gamma   90.00
#
_symmetry.space_group_name_H-M   'P 1'
#
loop_
_entity.id
_entity.type
_entity.pdbx_description
1 polymer ?
#
loop_
_entity_poly.entity_id
_entity_poly.type
_entity_poly.pdbx_seq_one_letter_code
_entity_poly.pdbx_strand_id
1 'polypeptide(L)'
;MNSSIGHKRVLSFLGSAALALTWACSETPSGEDSQAAPEADTAALKLAPVDGGADSATNAELGSETSAADPTAVDVAADTTTDLDVTPAIDAAADATSVTDAGTASDSADDASPTCAKTPQYSYTCDAKKPGTCPGGACLFGLCIGPKLDPTRWDHCGDGVCEPCEPNCPVDCGPTPVLTGSKQYTGAKTLTVWLHGFSNQGADKLAKLTYGEVKGCGDVLQTMQNFGVQRPCGDLPATQNDPNQLISVEYYGSVPAPWLTKQDIAEVDQYPFSGGPTGLQRYARIVAKFTKWRMATAGATHVQFACHSMGCLIVRQLIENDEEKLASTQKIVRWSTATGVVAGAKLSRLFNNPAVQQGAVQLGLELSDFILMNPDYVWDITVAWDHKLHEANNPLLQGILIHHVGATKPQIAQAFNIALLDVLGGGNEPNDGIMYTEDMHFWQQDPKIAAKSTAGDPVPPSLTLVNVDHMTCPSTEAAGLLATAALFHSRKVQVRLTSFQLLDDHEKANLLDSSEHGLPPAEVVVEAAVRYNPFVLTTFNKDVLVHDDRMATRTAPLWSQAQGETKVLNQLVFQAPVLDGMKELAMALTLVESDYYPKFKVTEWAFDSSDELVAFVGSVPLQDGHTFEAKSKYGVAKFLVRVHQMY
;
A
#
# COMPACT_ATOMS: atom_id res chain seq x y z
N MET A 1 50.07 -9.73 8.31
CA MET A 1 49.14 -10.83 7.94
C MET A 1 47.88 -10.69 8.78
N ASN A 2 46.95 -9.80 8.40
CA ASN A 2 45.61 -9.69 9.00
C ASN A 2 44.80 -8.74 8.10
N SER A 3 44.14 -9.28 7.07
CA SER A 3 43.18 -8.54 6.22
C SER A 3 42.28 -9.46 5.36
N SER A 4 42.46 -10.79 5.40
CA SER A 4 41.78 -11.72 4.47
C SER A 4 40.50 -12.36 5.04
N ILE A 5 40.26 -12.26 6.35
CA ILE A 5 39.16 -13.00 7.02
C ILE A 5 37.82 -12.23 6.97
N GLY A 6 37.85 -10.90 6.86
CA GLY A 6 36.63 -10.07 6.75
C GLY A 6 35.92 -10.20 5.39
N HIS A 7 36.66 -10.23 4.29
CA HIS A 7 36.08 -10.32 2.94
C HIS A 7 35.38 -11.66 2.66
N LYS A 8 35.90 -12.78 3.18
CA LYS A 8 35.30 -14.11 2.96
C LYS A 8 33.97 -14.30 3.69
N ARG A 9 33.79 -13.71 4.87
CA ARG A 9 32.51 -13.76 5.60
C ARG A 9 31.44 -12.92 4.92
N VAL A 10 31.80 -11.74 4.40
CA VAL A 10 30.87 -10.87 3.65
C VAL A 10 30.42 -11.51 2.34
N LEU A 11 31.33 -12.13 1.57
CA LEU A 11 30.97 -12.85 0.34
C LEU A 11 30.10 -14.10 0.60
N SER A 12 30.35 -14.85 1.68
CA SER A 12 29.51 -16.00 2.05
C SER A 12 28.12 -15.57 2.49
N PHE A 13 27.99 -14.44 3.20
CA PHE A 13 26.70 -13.90 3.65
C PHE A 13 25.89 -13.31 2.49
N LEU A 14 26.55 -12.62 1.56
CA LEU A 14 25.90 -12.07 0.36
C LEU A 14 25.42 -13.16 -0.60
N GLY A 15 26.15 -14.28 -0.69
CA GLY A 15 25.68 -15.47 -1.41
C GLY A 15 24.40 -16.04 -0.80
N SER A 16 24.29 -16.08 0.53
CA SER A 16 23.08 -16.51 1.24
C SER A 16 21.92 -15.53 1.09
N ALA A 17 22.18 -14.21 1.09
CA ALA A 17 21.17 -13.18 0.85
C ALA A 17 20.60 -13.24 -0.58
N ALA A 18 21.46 -13.45 -1.59
CA ALA A 18 21.03 -13.65 -2.97
C ALA A 18 20.23 -14.95 -3.14
N LEU A 19 20.61 -16.04 -2.45
CA LEU A 19 19.85 -17.30 -2.43
C LEU A 19 18.50 -17.15 -1.71
N ALA A 20 18.42 -16.39 -0.63
CA ALA A 20 17.18 -16.05 0.05
C ALA A 20 16.21 -15.26 -0.86
N LEU A 21 16.74 -14.29 -1.62
CA LEU A 21 15.99 -13.54 -2.63
C LEU A 21 15.49 -14.40 -3.78
N THR A 22 16.24 -15.43 -4.22
CA THR A 22 15.78 -16.36 -5.25
C THR A 22 14.53 -17.14 -4.84
N TRP A 23 14.51 -17.66 -3.61
CA TRP A 23 13.42 -18.50 -3.12
C TRP A 23 12.20 -17.68 -2.71
N ALA A 24 12.40 -16.46 -2.20
CA ALA A 24 11.30 -15.54 -1.90
C ALA A 24 10.52 -15.09 -3.15
N CYS A 25 11.11 -15.17 -4.35
CA CYS A 25 10.50 -14.63 -5.56
C CYS A 25 10.07 -15.68 -6.59
N SER A 26 10.31 -16.97 -6.34
CA SER A 26 9.98 -18.06 -7.28
C SER A 26 8.93 -19.02 -6.70
N GLU A 27 7.65 -18.64 -6.74
CA GLU A 27 6.49 -19.54 -6.94
C GLU A 27 5.16 -18.82 -6.67
N THR A 28 4.23 -18.90 -7.64
CA THR A 28 2.79 -18.78 -7.40
C THR A 28 2.32 -20.08 -6.74
N PRO A 29 1.59 -20.07 -5.60
CA PRO A 29 1.00 -21.27 -5.07
C PRO A 29 -0.21 -21.65 -5.94
N SER A 30 0.00 -22.57 -6.87
CA SER A 30 -1.11 -23.35 -7.45
C SER A 30 -1.34 -24.57 -6.56
N GLY A 31 -2.43 -24.56 -5.79
CA GLY A 31 -3.10 -25.76 -5.27
C GLY A 31 -2.48 -26.42 -4.03
N GLU A 32 -3.32 -26.51 -3.00
CA GLU A 32 -3.40 -27.58 -1.99
C GLU A 32 -2.08 -28.09 -1.38
N ASP A 33 -1.68 -27.50 -0.25
CA ASP A 33 -1.38 -28.25 0.99
C ASP A 33 -1.02 -27.27 2.13
N SER A 34 -2.00 -26.97 2.98
CA SER A 34 -1.80 -26.18 4.20
C SER A 34 -1.34 -27.09 5.34
N GLN A 35 -0.04 -27.15 5.61
CA GLN A 35 0.47 -27.55 6.93
C GLN A 35 0.72 -26.29 7.76
N ALA A 36 -0.09 -26.14 8.81
CA ALA A 36 0.01 -25.07 9.79
C ALA A 36 1.39 -25.10 10.48
N ALA A 37 2.07 -23.96 10.48
CA ALA A 37 3.20 -23.73 11.37
C ALA A 37 2.68 -23.52 12.81
N PRO A 38 3.41 -23.99 13.84
CA PRO A 38 2.96 -23.88 15.23
C PRO A 38 2.96 -22.43 15.70
N GLU A 39 1.85 -22.03 16.32
CA GLU A 39 1.68 -20.75 17.00
C GLU A 39 2.77 -20.56 18.06
N ALA A 40 3.45 -19.41 18.01
CA ALA A 40 4.26 -18.94 19.12
C ALA A 40 3.33 -18.46 20.23
N ASP A 41 3.63 -18.90 21.45
CA ASP A 41 2.89 -18.71 22.69
C ASP A 41 2.52 -17.23 22.95
N THR A 42 1.32 -16.82 22.51
CA THR A 42 0.67 -15.58 22.94
C THR A 42 -0.21 -15.90 24.14
N ALA A 43 0.02 -15.22 25.26
CA ALA A 43 -0.80 -15.31 26.45
C ALA A 43 -2.29 -15.29 26.10
N ALA A 44 -2.95 -16.43 26.32
CA ALA A 44 -4.36 -16.62 26.05
C ALA A 44 -5.20 -15.64 26.90
N LEU A 45 -5.77 -14.63 26.24
CA LEU A 45 -6.85 -13.82 26.75
C LEU A 45 -8.11 -14.69 26.90
N LYS A 46 -8.28 -15.31 28.07
CA LYS A 46 -9.54 -15.95 28.47
C LYS A 46 -10.57 -14.87 28.78
N LEU A 47 -11.45 -14.59 27.83
CA LEU A 47 -12.72 -13.93 28.13
C LEU A 47 -13.55 -14.86 29.03
N ALA A 48 -14.02 -14.34 30.16
CA ALA A 48 -14.88 -15.09 31.07
C ALA A 48 -16.21 -15.46 30.39
N PRO A 49 -16.73 -16.69 30.58
CA PRO A 49 -18.02 -17.08 30.04
C PRO A 49 -19.16 -16.32 30.74
N VAL A 50 -20.06 -15.77 29.94
CA VAL A 50 -21.35 -15.26 30.40
C VAL A 50 -22.30 -16.45 30.54
N ASP A 51 -22.71 -16.74 31.77
CA ASP A 51 -23.76 -17.71 32.07
C ASP A 51 -25.10 -17.27 31.47
N GLY A 52 -25.70 -18.13 30.66
CA GLY A 52 -27.07 -17.97 30.14
C GLY A 52 -27.64 -19.32 29.76
N GLY A 53 -28.53 -19.83 30.61
CA GLY A 53 -29.03 -21.19 30.62
C GLY A 53 -29.81 -21.65 29.39
N ALA A 54 -29.84 -22.97 29.27
CA ALA A 54 -30.54 -23.75 28.27
C ALA A 54 -32.06 -23.57 28.30
N ASP A 55 -32.69 -23.72 27.14
CA ASP A 55 -33.86 -24.58 26.99
C ASP A 55 -33.93 -25.21 25.59
N SER A 56 -34.38 -26.45 25.60
CA SER A 56 -34.27 -27.49 24.57
C SER A 56 -35.48 -27.61 23.63
N ALA A 57 -35.32 -28.49 22.62
CA ALA A 57 -36.31 -29.19 21.78
C ALA A 57 -36.59 -28.55 20.40
N THR A 58 -36.69 -29.24 19.26
CA THR A 58 -36.69 -30.69 18.91
C THR A 58 -36.61 -30.83 17.38
N ASN A 59 -36.02 -31.93 16.92
CA ASN A 59 -36.16 -32.67 15.65
C ASN A 59 -37.16 -32.19 14.56
N ALA A 60 -36.72 -32.26 13.29
CA ALA A 60 -37.40 -33.04 12.25
C ALA A 60 -36.50 -33.27 11.01
N GLU A 61 -36.41 -34.53 10.61
CA GLU A 61 -35.79 -35.06 9.38
C GLU A 61 -36.63 -34.81 8.11
N LEU A 62 -36.05 -35.25 6.97
CA LEU A 62 -36.64 -35.60 5.66
C LEU A 62 -36.75 -34.45 4.65
N GLY A 63 -36.34 -34.59 3.38
CA GLY A 63 -35.88 -35.77 2.65
C GLY A 63 -35.40 -35.38 1.24
N SER A 64 -34.64 -36.28 0.64
CA SER A 64 -34.21 -36.26 -0.75
C SER A 64 -35.40 -36.47 -1.70
N GLU A 65 -35.34 -35.90 -2.90
CA GLU A 65 -35.67 -36.65 -4.13
C GLU A 65 -35.18 -35.95 -5.41
N THR A 66 -35.00 -36.79 -6.42
CA THR A 66 -34.23 -36.66 -7.66
C THR A 66 -35.09 -36.40 -8.91
N SER A 67 -34.39 -36.18 -10.03
CA SER A 67 -34.79 -36.34 -11.45
C SER A 67 -35.38 -35.09 -12.12
N ALA A 68 -34.71 -34.48 -13.12
CA ALA A 68 -34.40 -34.91 -14.49
C ALA A 68 -35.62 -34.84 -15.44
N ALA A 69 -35.57 -33.91 -16.41
CA ALA A 69 -35.88 -34.12 -17.83
C ALA A 69 -35.97 -32.77 -18.58
N ASP A 70 -35.05 -32.59 -19.52
CA ASP A 70 -35.19 -31.80 -20.74
C ASP A 70 -36.10 -32.60 -21.71
N PRO A 71 -36.91 -31.98 -22.61
CA PRO A 71 -36.34 -31.68 -23.94
C PRO A 71 -36.98 -30.51 -24.75
N THR A 72 -36.21 -30.12 -25.77
CA THR A 72 -36.59 -29.74 -27.16
C THR A 72 -36.93 -28.29 -27.57
N ALA A 73 -35.98 -27.77 -28.36
CA ALA A 73 -36.01 -26.87 -29.51
C ALA A 73 -37.33 -26.60 -30.26
N VAL A 74 -37.48 -25.34 -30.71
CA VAL A 74 -38.25 -24.93 -31.89
C VAL A 74 -37.47 -23.82 -32.63
N ASP A 75 -37.12 -24.09 -33.89
CA ASP A 75 -36.69 -23.14 -34.92
C ASP A 75 -37.89 -22.38 -35.51
N VAL A 76 -37.79 -21.06 -35.71
CA VAL A 76 -38.46 -20.34 -36.81
C VAL A 76 -37.58 -19.16 -37.26
N ALA A 77 -37.30 -19.11 -38.55
CA ALA A 77 -36.55 -18.08 -39.25
C ALA A 77 -37.46 -17.05 -39.96
N ALA A 78 -36.82 -15.98 -40.45
CA ALA A 78 -37.24 -14.98 -41.46
C ALA A 78 -38.22 -13.90 -40.97
N ASP A 79 -38.19 -12.64 -41.40
CA ASP A 79 -37.36 -11.83 -42.31
C ASP A 79 -37.95 -10.39 -42.24
N THR A 80 -37.15 -9.38 -42.60
CA THR A 80 -37.48 -8.12 -43.29
C THR A 80 -36.86 -6.83 -42.74
N THR A 81 -36.06 -6.27 -43.65
CA THR A 81 -35.53 -4.94 -43.87
C THR A 81 -36.36 -3.72 -43.43
N THR A 82 -35.66 -2.66 -43.01
CA THR A 82 -35.74 -1.32 -43.64
C THR A 82 -34.60 -0.42 -43.16
N ASP A 83 -33.90 0.16 -44.13
CA ASP A 83 -33.00 1.31 -44.02
C ASP A 83 -33.65 2.52 -43.35
N LEU A 84 -32.83 3.37 -42.73
CA LEU A 84 -32.82 4.82 -42.96
C LEU A 84 -31.55 5.45 -42.34
N ASP A 85 -30.63 5.82 -43.24
CA ASP A 85 -29.56 6.82 -43.08
C ASP A 85 -30.11 8.16 -42.58
N VAL A 86 -29.45 8.78 -41.59
CA VAL A 86 -29.09 10.22 -41.56
C VAL A 86 -28.00 10.43 -40.49
N THR A 87 -26.80 10.87 -40.86
CA THR A 87 -26.10 11.98 -40.15
C THR A 87 -24.95 12.53 -41.01
N PRO A 88 -24.76 13.87 -41.02
CA PRO A 88 -23.94 14.55 -42.01
C PRO A 88 -22.47 14.69 -41.59
N ALA A 89 -21.60 14.70 -42.60
CA ALA A 89 -20.22 15.15 -42.52
C ALA A 89 -20.15 16.63 -42.14
N ILE A 90 -19.21 16.97 -41.24
CA ILE A 90 -18.72 18.34 -41.08
C ILE A 90 -17.19 18.31 -41.16
N ASP A 91 -16.71 19.09 -42.12
CA ASP A 91 -15.33 19.32 -42.49
C ASP A 91 -14.47 19.86 -41.35
N ALA A 92 -13.23 19.36 -41.32
CA ALA A 92 -12.12 19.99 -40.64
C ALA A 92 -11.71 21.26 -41.41
N ALA A 93 -11.94 22.43 -40.81
CA ALA A 93 -11.37 23.68 -41.27
C ALA A 93 -10.07 23.97 -40.50
N ALA A 94 -8.98 24.02 -41.26
CA ALA A 94 -7.76 24.73 -40.92
C ALA A 94 -7.98 26.24 -41.08
N ASP A 95 -7.44 27.02 -40.14
CA ASP A 95 -7.00 28.43 -40.25
C ASP A 95 -6.85 28.98 -38.81
N ALA A 96 -5.92 29.87 -38.43
CA ALA A 96 -4.83 30.53 -39.14
C ALA A 96 -4.00 31.33 -38.11
N THR A 97 -2.74 31.60 -38.47
CA THR A 97 -1.96 32.85 -38.22
C THR A 97 -1.61 33.24 -36.78
N SER A 98 -0.33 33.24 -36.36
CA SER A 98 0.78 34.12 -36.78
C SER A 98 0.46 35.61 -36.71
N VAL A 99 0.84 36.24 -35.58
CA VAL A 99 0.98 37.69 -35.47
C VAL A 99 2.44 37.99 -35.20
N THR A 100 3.09 38.55 -36.22
CA THR A 100 4.33 39.31 -36.11
C THR A 100 3.99 40.73 -35.67
N ASP A 101 4.73 41.28 -34.72
CA ASP A 101 4.98 42.72 -34.71
C ASP A 101 6.40 43.01 -34.23
N ALA A 102 7.03 43.94 -34.95
CA ALA A 102 8.39 44.42 -34.75
C ALA A 102 8.35 45.84 -34.18
N GLY A 103 9.29 46.20 -33.30
CA GLY A 103 9.45 47.59 -32.84
C GLY A 103 10.58 47.77 -31.82
N THR A 104 11.68 48.34 -32.28
CA THR A 104 12.98 48.62 -31.64
C THR A 104 12.98 49.64 -30.48
N ALA A 105 13.78 49.43 -29.42
CA ALA A 105 15.00 50.20 -29.07
C ALA A 105 15.33 50.21 -27.54
N SER A 106 16.60 49.86 -27.25
CA SER A 106 17.49 50.28 -26.14
C SER A 106 16.95 50.40 -24.70
N ASP A 107 17.46 49.61 -23.76
CA ASP A 107 18.68 49.94 -23.00
C ASP A 107 19.07 48.79 -22.08
N SER A 108 20.39 48.64 -21.91
CA SER A 108 21.05 47.61 -21.13
C SER A 108 20.78 47.75 -19.63
N ALA A 109 20.22 46.70 -19.03
CA ALA A 109 20.47 46.34 -17.64
C ALA A 109 20.62 44.82 -17.61
N ASP A 110 21.61 44.35 -16.85
CA ASP A 110 22.02 42.96 -16.71
C ASP A 110 20.89 42.06 -16.21
N ASP A 111 20.01 41.62 -17.12
CA ASP A 111 19.17 40.44 -16.90
C ASP A 111 20.02 39.21 -17.22
N ALA A 112 20.94 38.91 -16.32
CA ALA A 112 21.36 37.54 -16.11
C ALA A 112 20.15 36.79 -15.53
N SER A 113 19.12 36.55 -16.36
CA SER A 113 18.15 35.49 -16.11
C SER A 113 18.99 34.27 -15.77
N PRO A 114 18.91 33.72 -14.53
CA PRO A 114 19.69 32.56 -14.19
C PRO A 114 19.37 31.50 -15.23
N THR A 115 20.37 31.14 -16.02
CA THR A 115 20.23 30.03 -16.97
C THR A 115 20.13 28.79 -16.11
N CYS A 116 18.90 28.49 -15.71
CA CYS A 116 18.56 27.23 -15.11
C CYS A 116 18.85 26.18 -16.18
N ALA A 117 20.00 25.53 -16.05
CA ALA A 117 20.21 24.29 -16.75
C ALA A 117 19.07 23.40 -16.28
N LYS A 118 18.08 23.13 -17.16
CA LYS A 118 17.01 22.16 -16.87
C LYS A 118 17.70 20.99 -16.21
N THR A 119 17.41 20.71 -14.94
CA THR A 119 17.89 19.48 -14.31
C THR A 119 17.29 18.38 -15.17
N PRO A 120 18.10 17.69 -16.00
CA PRO A 120 17.54 16.67 -16.87
C PRO A 120 16.94 15.65 -15.93
N GLN A 121 15.71 15.23 -16.19
CA GLN A 121 15.14 14.05 -15.52
C GLN A 121 16.22 12.97 -15.54
N TYR A 122 16.57 12.47 -14.36
CA TYR A 122 17.72 11.61 -14.24
C TYR A 122 17.52 10.39 -15.14
N SER A 123 18.42 10.18 -16.09
CA SER A 123 18.34 9.02 -16.94
C SER A 123 18.83 7.82 -16.16
N TYR A 124 17.92 6.90 -15.86
CA TYR A 124 18.27 5.59 -15.31
C TYR A 124 18.91 4.67 -16.35
N THR A 125 19.25 5.18 -17.55
CA THR A 125 20.15 4.51 -18.47
C THR A 125 21.59 4.94 -18.21
N CYS A 126 22.55 4.06 -18.44
CA CYS A 126 23.95 4.33 -18.15
C CYS A 126 24.90 3.65 -19.13
N ASP A 127 26.14 4.11 -19.13
CA ASP A 127 27.26 3.48 -19.83
C ASP A 127 28.29 3.05 -18.79
N ALA A 128 28.58 1.74 -18.72
CA ALA A 128 29.54 1.18 -17.76
C ALA A 128 30.95 1.76 -17.92
N LYS A 129 31.27 2.34 -19.09
CA LYS A 129 32.54 3.03 -19.34
C LYS A 129 32.54 4.49 -18.88
N LYS A 130 31.39 5.02 -18.45
CA LYS A 130 31.21 6.41 -18.01
C LYS A 130 30.54 6.42 -16.63
N PRO A 131 31.30 6.32 -15.52
CA PRO A 131 30.75 6.27 -14.17
C PRO A 131 29.83 7.44 -13.81
N GLY A 132 30.03 8.62 -14.43
CA GLY A 132 29.14 9.78 -14.24
C GLY A 132 27.72 9.60 -14.76
N THR A 133 27.45 8.59 -15.60
CA THR A 133 26.08 8.22 -16.02
C THR A 133 25.33 7.40 -14.97
N CYS A 134 25.99 7.05 -13.87
CA CYS A 134 25.39 6.40 -12.71
C CYS A 134 26.09 6.84 -11.41
N PRO A 135 25.93 8.12 -10.99
CA PRO A 135 26.72 8.70 -9.93
C PRO A 135 26.47 7.97 -8.61
N GLY A 136 27.52 7.37 -8.04
CA GLY A 136 27.42 6.62 -6.78
C GLY A 136 26.65 5.29 -6.85
N GLY A 137 26.12 4.93 -8.03
CA GLY A 137 25.45 3.66 -8.30
C GLY A 137 26.30 2.73 -9.16
N ALA A 138 25.68 1.64 -9.64
CA ALA A 138 26.32 0.69 -10.54
C ALA A 138 25.62 0.67 -11.89
N CYS A 139 26.38 0.74 -12.99
CA CYS A 139 25.84 0.65 -14.33
C CYS A 139 25.83 -0.79 -14.84
N LEU A 140 24.65 -1.40 -14.95
CA LEU A 140 24.48 -2.79 -15.37
C LEU A 140 23.50 -2.93 -16.52
N PHE A 141 23.90 -3.67 -17.56
CA PHE A 141 23.05 -3.90 -18.75
C PHE A 141 22.50 -2.60 -19.36
N GLY A 142 23.23 -1.49 -19.20
CA GLY A 142 22.80 -0.16 -19.65
C GLY A 142 21.84 0.55 -18.70
N LEU A 143 21.63 0.04 -17.48
CA LEU A 143 20.74 0.60 -16.45
C LEU A 143 21.51 1.05 -15.21
N CYS A 144 21.23 2.25 -14.72
CA CYS A 144 21.83 2.77 -13.51
C CYS A 144 21.07 2.26 -12.28
N ILE A 145 21.74 1.45 -11.46
CA ILE A 145 21.18 0.86 -10.26
C ILE A 145 21.59 1.71 -9.05
N GLY A 146 20.56 2.33 -8.46
CA GLY A 146 20.57 3.23 -7.31
C GLY A 146 21.69 4.27 -7.32
N PRO A 147 21.54 5.26 -8.21
CA PRO A 147 22.35 6.46 -8.15
C PRO A 147 22.22 7.13 -6.77
N LYS A 148 23.28 7.78 -6.32
CA LYS A 148 23.22 8.76 -5.24
C LYS A 148 22.85 10.10 -5.85
N LEU A 149 21.55 10.34 -5.97
CA LEU A 149 21.02 11.62 -6.41
C LEU A 149 21.06 12.64 -5.28
N ASP A 150 20.95 13.91 -5.65
CA ASP A 150 20.83 15.00 -4.69
C ASP A 150 19.54 14.81 -3.86
N PRO A 151 19.65 14.65 -2.52
CA PRO A 151 18.48 14.48 -1.67
C PRO A 151 17.61 15.74 -1.58
N THR A 152 18.13 16.92 -1.96
CA THR A 152 17.41 18.20 -1.91
C THR A 152 16.79 18.62 -3.25
N ARG A 153 16.88 17.76 -4.28
CA ARG A 153 16.51 18.11 -5.66
C ARG A 153 15.04 18.48 -5.88
N TRP A 154 14.18 18.21 -4.90
CA TRP A 154 12.76 18.53 -4.92
C TRP A 154 12.34 19.39 -3.72
N ASP A 155 13.27 19.92 -2.92
CA ASP A 155 12.95 20.68 -1.69
C ASP A 155 12.14 21.96 -1.96
N HIS A 156 12.27 22.52 -3.16
CA HIS A 156 11.53 23.70 -3.61
C HIS A 156 10.15 23.34 -4.19
N CYS A 157 9.94 22.08 -4.61
CA CYS A 157 8.67 21.68 -5.20
C CYS A 157 7.56 21.60 -4.16
N GLY A 158 6.48 22.34 -4.41
CA GLY A 158 5.33 22.52 -3.52
C GLY A 158 5.50 23.67 -2.53
N ASP A 159 6.44 24.59 -2.74
CA ASP A 159 6.61 25.80 -1.92
C ASP A 159 5.70 26.97 -2.34
N GLY A 160 5.00 26.84 -3.48
CA GLY A 160 4.07 27.82 -4.01
C GLY A 160 4.70 28.89 -4.92
N VAL A 161 5.99 28.79 -5.22
CA VAL A 161 6.71 29.71 -6.13
C VAL A 161 7.11 28.91 -7.37
N CYS A 162 6.62 29.28 -8.55
CA CYS A 162 7.14 28.69 -9.78
C CYS A 162 8.47 29.34 -10.14
N GLU A 163 9.59 28.80 -9.65
CA GLU A 163 10.90 29.32 -9.99
C GLU A 163 11.33 28.89 -11.40
N PRO A 164 12.12 29.71 -12.13
CA PRO A 164 12.63 29.34 -13.46
C PRO A 164 13.42 28.01 -13.50
N CYS A 165 13.86 27.52 -12.34
CA CYS A 165 14.65 26.30 -12.17
C CYS A 165 13.82 25.06 -11.81
N GLU A 166 12.48 25.15 -11.78
CA GLU A 166 11.57 24.05 -11.40
C GLU A 166 10.67 23.56 -12.54
N PRO A 167 11.18 23.29 -13.75
CA PRO A 167 10.34 22.98 -14.90
C PRO A 167 9.54 21.66 -14.76
N ASN A 168 9.87 20.84 -13.76
CA ASN A 168 9.27 19.54 -13.51
C ASN A 168 8.50 19.49 -12.18
N CYS A 169 8.03 20.62 -11.66
CA CYS A 169 7.18 20.66 -10.46
C CYS A 169 5.75 21.12 -10.83
N PRO A 170 4.84 20.20 -11.19
CA PRO A 170 3.49 20.57 -11.60
C PRO A 170 2.67 21.30 -10.54
N VAL A 171 2.95 21.09 -9.25
CA VAL A 171 2.21 21.79 -8.17
C VAL A 171 2.41 23.30 -8.18
N ASP A 172 3.60 23.78 -8.54
CA ASP A 172 3.90 25.22 -8.59
C ASP A 172 3.76 25.80 -10.00
N CYS A 173 4.21 25.06 -11.01
CA CYS A 173 4.34 25.55 -12.38
C CYS A 173 3.31 24.96 -13.36
N GLY A 174 2.64 23.86 -12.99
CA GLY A 174 1.72 23.13 -13.86
C GLY A 174 0.26 23.54 -13.67
N PRO A 175 -0.60 23.31 -14.69
CA PRO A 175 -2.02 23.43 -14.48
C PRO A 175 -2.51 22.33 -13.53
N THR A 176 -3.33 22.70 -12.55
CA THR A 176 -4.04 21.72 -11.72
C THR A 176 -4.90 20.81 -12.60
N PRO A 177 -4.81 19.47 -12.45
CA PRO A 177 -5.66 18.53 -13.20
C PRO A 177 -7.14 18.87 -13.07
N VAL A 178 -7.84 18.94 -14.20
CA VAL A 178 -9.28 19.19 -14.22
C VAL A 178 -10.02 17.89 -13.95
N LEU A 179 -10.80 17.86 -12.87
CA LEU A 179 -11.64 16.72 -12.54
C LEU A 179 -13.03 16.87 -13.16
N THR A 180 -13.51 15.79 -13.76
CA THR A 180 -14.84 15.68 -14.38
C THR A 180 -15.57 14.46 -13.81
N GLY A 181 -16.90 14.50 -13.81
CA GLY A 181 -17.72 13.43 -13.25
C GLY A 181 -17.92 13.53 -11.74
N SER A 182 -18.37 12.42 -11.15
CA SER A 182 -18.70 12.31 -9.73
C SER A 182 -18.44 10.90 -9.24
N LYS A 183 -17.81 10.74 -8.08
CA LYS A 183 -17.61 9.42 -7.45
C LYS A 183 -18.92 8.83 -6.93
N GLN A 184 -19.10 7.52 -7.12
CA GLN A 184 -20.13 6.72 -6.45
C GLN A 184 -19.51 5.58 -5.67
N TYR A 185 -19.58 5.65 -4.34
CA TYR A 185 -18.93 4.67 -3.45
C TYR A 185 -19.77 3.39 -3.21
N THR A 186 -21.00 3.32 -3.72
CA THR A 186 -21.93 2.20 -3.55
C THR A 186 -21.83 1.19 -4.71
N GLY A 187 -22.01 -0.10 -4.40
CA GLY A 187 -21.30 -1.19 -5.09
C GLY A 187 -21.95 -1.85 -6.31
N ALA A 188 -23.17 -1.49 -6.71
CA ALA A 188 -23.89 -2.24 -7.75
C ALA A 188 -23.26 -2.09 -9.15
N LYS A 189 -22.53 -1.00 -9.42
CA LYS A 189 -21.83 -0.78 -10.69
C LYS A 189 -20.35 -0.41 -10.51
N THR A 190 -19.71 -1.06 -9.54
CA THR A 190 -18.31 -0.81 -9.20
C THR A 190 -17.50 -2.09 -9.35
N LEU A 191 -16.63 -2.11 -10.35
CA LEU A 191 -15.67 -3.18 -10.60
C LEU A 191 -14.61 -3.21 -9.49
N THR A 192 -14.23 -4.39 -8.98
CA THR A 192 -13.07 -4.53 -8.09
C THR A 192 -11.94 -5.24 -8.82
N VAL A 193 -10.79 -4.56 -8.95
CA VAL A 193 -9.60 -5.09 -9.63
C VAL A 193 -8.50 -5.38 -8.60
N TRP A 194 -7.96 -6.59 -8.64
CA TRP A 194 -6.77 -6.99 -7.87
C TRP A 194 -5.51 -6.95 -8.73
N LEU A 195 -4.44 -6.43 -8.15
CA LEU A 195 -3.10 -6.44 -8.71
C LEU A 195 -2.16 -7.17 -7.75
N HIS A 196 -1.59 -8.29 -8.20
CA HIS A 196 -0.58 -9.02 -7.44
C HIS A 196 0.74 -8.23 -7.35
N GLY A 197 1.61 -8.65 -6.43
CA GLY A 197 2.93 -8.09 -6.22
C GLY A 197 3.96 -8.43 -7.30
N PHE A 198 5.21 -8.05 -7.04
CA PHE A 198 6.35 -8.37 -7.91
C PHE A 198 6.43 -9.89 -8.18
N SER A 199 6.65 -10.25 -9.45
CA SER A 199 6.83 -11.63 -9.88
C SER A 199 8.18 -11.78 -10.56
N ASN A 200 9.10 -12.52 -9.94
CA ASN A 200 10.42 -12.75 -10.53
C ASN A 200 10.33 -13.90 -11.53
N GLN A 201 10.13 -13.53 -12.80
CA GLN A 201 10.11 -14.46 -13.90
C GLN A 201 11.29 -14.17 -14.81
N GLY A 202 12.01 -15.21 -15.24
CA GLY A 202 13.05 -15.04 -16.26
C GLY A 202 12.46 -14.57 -17.59
N ALA A 203 13.27 -13.89 -18.41
CA ALA A 203 12.87 -13.32 -19.69
C ALA A 203 12.15 -14.32 -20.61
N ASP A 204 12.57 -15.60 -20.63
CA ASP A 204 11.93 -16.65 -21.43
C ASP A 204 10.49 -16.97 -21.00
N LYS A 205 10.19 -16.82 -19.71
CA LYS A 205 8.83 -16.99 -19.18
C LYS A 205 8.01 -15.74 -19.43
N LEU A 206 8.56 -14.55 -19.18
CA LEU A 206 7.91 -13.28 -19.52
C LEU A 206 7.54 -13.22 -21.01
N ALA A 207 8.42 -13.69 -21.90
CA ALA A 207 8.15 -13.74 -23.33
C ALA A 207 6.90 -14.56 -23.71
N LYS A 208 6.47 -15.48 -22.85
CA LYS A 208 5.30 -16.35 -23.06
C LYS A 208 4.06 -15.92 -22.28
N LEU A 209 4.20 -15.03 -21.30
CA LEU A 209 3.07 -14.53 -20.53
C LEU A 209 2.22 -13.58 -21.37
N THR A 210 0.91 -13.63 -21.12
CA THR A 210 -0.07 -12.78 -21.78
C THR A 210 -0.37 -11.58 -20.90
N TYR A 211 0.04 -10.39 -21.31
CA TYR A 211 -0.29 -9.16 -20.60
C TYR A 211 -1.72 -8.73 -20.91
N GLY A 212 -2.41 -8.21 -19.90
CA GLY A 212 -3.84 -7.90 -19.96
C GLY A 212 -4.74 -9.13 -19.82
N GLU A 213 -4.18 -10.31 -19.49
CA GLU A 213 -4.97 -11.52 -19.30
C GLU A 213 -5.91 -11.38 -18.10
N VAL A 214 -7.17 -11.76 -18.29
CA VAL A 214 -8.16 -11.85 -17.21
C VAL A 214 -7.78 -12.98 -16.27
N LYS A 215 -7.67 -12.68 -14.98
CA LYS A 215 -7.44 -13.64 -13.91
C LYS A 215 -8.63 -13.61 -12.93
N GLY A 216 -8.92 -14.75 -12.29
CA GLY A 216 -10.07 -14.91 -11.39
C GLY A 216 -9.93 -14.25 -10.02
N CYS A 217 -10.78 -14.68 -9.09
CA CYS A 217 -10.82 -14.20 -7.70
C CYS A 217 -9.79 -14.89 -6.78
N GLY A 218 -8.51 -14.91 -7.15
CA GLY A 218 -7.46 -15.42 -6.27
C GLY A 218 -7.12 -14.46 -5.11
N ASP A 219 -6.17 -14.88 -4.28
CA ASP A 219 -5.52 -14.06 -3.25
C ASP A 219 -6.51 -13.32 -2.33
N VAL A 220 -6.33 -12.01 -2.13
CA VAL A 220 -7.19 -11.21 -1.25
C VAL A 220 -8.64 -11.23 -1.71
N LEU A 221 -8.93 -11.36 -3.02
CA LEU A 221 -10.31 -11.42 -3.52
C LEU A 221 -11.04 -12.63 -2.97
N GLN A 222 -10.36 -13.79 -2.90
CA GLN A 222 -10.89 -14.99 -2.28
C GLN A 222 -11.12 -14.78 -0.79
N THR A 223 -10.13 -14.21 -0.08
CA THR A 223 -10.23 -14.00 1.37
C THR A 223 -11.37 -13.05 1.74
N MET A 224 -11.65 -12.03 0.91
CA MET A 224 -12.79 -11.12 1.13
C MET A 224 -14.15 -11.84 1.10
N GLN A 225 -14.31 -12.91 0.31
CA GLN A 225 -15.54 -13.69 0.28
C GLN A 225 -15.84 -14.35 1.63
N ASN A 226 -14.81 -14.71 2.39
CA ASN A 226 -14.94 -15.25 3.76
C ASN A 226 -15.49 -14.23 4.76
N PHE A 227 -15.53 -12.94 4.40
CA PHE A 227 -16.03 -11.84 5.22
C PHE A 227 -17.29 -11.20 4.62
N GLY A 228 -18.08 -11.97 3.86
CA GLY A 228 -19.42 -11.59 3.41
C GLY A 228 -19.48 -10.83 2.08
N VAL A 229 -18.37 -10.73 1.35
CA VAL A 229 -18.38 -10.16 -0.01
C VAL A 229 -19.01 -11.16 -0.99
N GLN A 230 -20.26 -10.90 -1.34
CA GLN A 230 -21.01 -11.69 -2.32
C GLN A 230 -20.95 -11.02 -3.70
N ARG A 231 -19.84 -11.22 -4.40
CA ARG A 231 -19.63 -10.69 -5.76
C ARG A 231 -19.08 -11.78 -6.67
N PRO A 232 -19.54 -11.82 -7.93
CA PRO A 232 -19.13 -12.86 -8.85
C PRO A 232 -17.69 -12.66 -9.34
N CYS A 233 -17.03 -13.75 -9.71
CA CYS A 233 -15.71 -13.72 -10.33
C CYS A 233 -15.82 -13.45 -11.82
N GLY A 234 -15.01 -12.53 -12.32
CA GLY A 234 -15.13 -12.08 -13.70
C GLY A 234 -14.52 -12.98 -14.77
N ASP A 235 -13.75 -13.98 -14.38
CA ASP A 235 -13.10 -14.91 -15.30
C ASP A 235 -14.04 -15.97 -15.89
N LEU A 236 -15.29 -16.06 -15.40
CA LEU A 236 -16.27 -17.03 -15.89
C LEU A 236 -17.21 -16.43 -16.95
N PRO A 237 -17.58 -17.19 -18.01
CA PRO A 237 -18.49 -16.70 -19.05
C PRO A 237 -19.86 -16.23 -18.55
N ALA A 238 -20.37 -16.83 -17.48
CA ALA A 238 -21.68 -16.51 -16.91
C ALA A 238 -21.71 -15.15 -16.19
N THR A 239 -20.56 -14.68 -15.71
CA THR A 239 -20.44 -13.54 -14.80
C THR A 239 -19.53 -12.44 -15.32
N GLN A 240 -18.87 -12.65 -16.48
CA GLN A 240 -17.93 -11.69 -17.06
C GLN A 240 -18.54 -10.31 -17.37
N ASN A 241 -19.86 -10.26 -17.55
CA ASN A 241 -20.60 -9.04 -17.84
C ASN A 241 -21.22 -8.40 -16.58
N ASP A 242 -20.94 -8.93 -15.38
CA ASP A 242 -21.48 -8.37 -14.14
C ASP A 242 -20.73 -7.10 -13.75
N PRO A 243 -21.43 -5.96 -13.54
CA PRO A 243 -20.79 -4.66 -13.32
C PRO A 243 -20.11 -4.52 -11.95
N ASN A 244 -20.37 -5.45 -11.02
CA ASN A 244 -19.83 -5.45 -9.66
C ASN A 244 -18.84 -6.59 -9.39
N GLN A 245 -18.40 -7.29 -10.44
CA GLN A 245 -17.51 -8.44 -10.34
C GLN A 245 -16.16 -8.14 -9.65
N LEU A 246 -15.57 -9.19 -9.11
CA LEU A 246 -14.19 -9.24 -8.63
C LEU A 246 -13.32 -9.84 -9.73
N ILE A 247 -12.18 -9.24 -10.03
CA ILE A 247 -11.31 -9.70 -11.12
C ILE A 247 -9.86 -9.32 -10.84
N SER A 248 -8.93 -10.09 -11.39
CA SER A 248 -7.50 -9.80 -11.36
C SER A 248 -6.98 -9.64 -12.79
N VAL A 249 -5.81 -9.01 -12.96
CA VAL A 249 -5.17 -8.84 -14.27
C VAL A 249 -3.70 -9.21 -14.20
N GLU A 250 -3.23 -9.98 -15.18
CA GLU A 250 -1.79 -10.19 -15.40
C GLU A 250 -1.24 -8.99 -16.18
N TYR A 251 -0.24 -8.31 -15.61
CA TYR A 251 0.39 -7.14 -16.23
C TYR A 251 1.81 -7.44 -16.74
N TYR A 252 2.36 -8.61 -16.45
CA TYR A 252 3.61 -9.08 -17.03
C TYR A 252 3.42 -9.74 -18.39
N GLY A 253 4.50 -9.69 -19.17
CA GLY A 253 4.66 -10.50 -20.36
C GLY A 253 4.75 -9.72 -21.67
N SER A 254 4.99 -10.46 -22.74
CA SER A 254 5.18 -9.91 -24.08
C SER A 254 4.05 -10.23 -25.06
N VAL A 255 3.18 -11.19 -24.71
CA VAL A 255 2.06 -11.58 -25.58
C VAL A 255 0.84 -10.72 -25.25
N PRO A 256 0.22 -10.01 -26.21
CA PRO A 256 -0.98 -9.22 -25.93
C PRO A 256 -2.21 -10.11 -25.74
N ALA A 257 -3.05 -9.78 -24.76
CA ALA A 257 -4.36 -10.38 -24.61
C ALA A 257 -5.28 -10.12 -25.84
N PRO A 258 -6.20 -11.05 -26.20
CA PRO A 258 -6.99 -10.95 -27.43
C PRO A 258 -7.94 -9.74 -27.54
N TRP A 259 -8.27 -9.09 -26.42
CA TRP A 259 -9.18 -7.94 -26.38
C TRP A 259 -8.48 -6.61 -26.71
N LEU A 260 -7.15 -6.56 -26.68
CA LEU A 260 -6.38 -5.36 -26.99
C LEU A 260 -6.44 -5.04 -28.48
N THR A 261 -6.66 -3.76 -28.80
CA THR A 261 -6.58 -3.29 -30.19
C THR A 261 -5.12 -3.15 -30.63
N LYS A 262 -4.88 -3.02 -31.94
CA LYS A 262 -3.53 -2.73 -32.47
C LYS A 262 -2.94 -1.44 -31.91
N GLN A 263 -3.78 -0.43 -31.66
CA GLN A 263 -3.34 0.83 -31.06
C GLN A 263 -2.93 0.61 -29.60
N ASP A 264 -3.74 -0.12 -28.83
CA ASP A 264 -3.42 -0.45 -27.44
C ASP A 264 -2.08 -1.18 -27.34
N ILE A 265 -1.87 -2.16 -28.22
CA ILE A 265 -0.63 -2.92 -28.30
C ILE A 265 0.55 -1.98 -28.60
N ALA A 266 0.44 -1.08 -29.58
CA ALA A 266 1.51 -0.14 -29.90
C ALA A 266 1.84 0.82 -28.73
N GLU A 267 0.81 1.30 -28.02
CA GLU A 267 0.99 2.20 -26.86
C GLU A 267 1.59 1.50 -25.64
N VAL A 268 1.42 0.19 -25.52
CA VAL A 268 2.04 -0.65 -24.48
C VAL A 268 3.46 -1.06 -24.88
N ASP A 269 3.64 -1.53 -26.12
CA ASP A 269 4.90 -2.10 -26.63
C ASP A 269 5.96 -1.08 -27.00
N GLN A 270 5.65 0.22 -26.96
CA GLN A 270 6.69 1.26 -26.92
C GLN A 270 7.54 1.21 -25.64
N TYR A 271 7.05 0.56 -24.58
CA TYR A 271 7.78 0.32 -23.35
C TYR A 271 8.25 -1.14 -23.26
N PRO A 272 9.48 -1.40 -22.80
CA PRO A 272 10.04 -2.74 -22.74
C PRO A 272 9.29 -3.61 -21.72
N PHE A 273 9.04 -4.87 -22.07
CA PHE A 273 8.42 -5.86 -21.17
C PHE A 273 9.42 -6.48 -20.17
N SER A 274 10.72 -6.32 -20.42
CA SER A 274 11.84 -6.78 -19.59
C SER A 274 12.98 -5.77 -19.66
N GLY A 275 13.70 -5.56 -18.56
CA GLY A 275 15.02 -4.92 -18.61
C GLY A 275 15.07 -3.41 -18.87
N GLY A 276 14.02 -2.63 -18.58
CA GLY A 276 14.02 -1.19 -18.91
C GLY A 276 13.47 -0.25 -17.83
N PRO A 277 13.92 1.02 -17.81
CA PRO A 277 13.57 2.00 -16.79
C PRO A 277 12.17 2.61 -17.01
N THR A 278 11.37 2.04 -17.90
CA THR A 278 10.00 2.49 -18.19
C THR A 278 8.98 1.35 -18.07
N GLY A 279 9.38 0.23 -17.45
CA GLY A 279 8.48 -0.91 -17.23
C GLY A 279 7.26 -0.54 -16.38
N LEU A 280 7.40 0.39 -15.42
CA LEU A 280 6.28 0.80 -14.58
C LEU A 280 5.17 1.49 -15.38
N GLN A 281 5.54 2.30 -16.39
CA GLN A 281 4.60 2.92 -17.33
C GLN A 281 3.89 1.86 -18.18
N ARG A 282 4.61 0.82 -18.62
CA ARG A 282 4.02 -0.33 -19.32
C ARG A 282 2.92 -0.97 -18.46
N TYR A 283 3.25 -1.33 -17.22
CA TYR A 283 2.33 -2.03 -16.32
C TYR A 283 1.12 -1.18 -15.96
N ALA A 284 1.31 0.10 -15.63
CA ALA A 284 0.23 1.04 -15.35
C ALA A 284 -0.72 1.18 -16.55
N ARG A 285 -0.17 1.27 -17.77
CA ARG A 285 -0.97 1.36 -18.99
C ARG A 285 -1.76 0.10 -19.28
N ILE A 286 -1.16 -1.08 -19.11
CA ILE A 286 -1.87 -2.36 -19.27
C ILE A 286 -3.07 -2.42 -18.31
N VAL A 287 -2.85 -2.11 -17.04
CA VAL A 287 -3.91 -2.12 -16.01
C VAL A 287 -4.99 -1.08 -16.31
N ALA A 288 -4.62 0.12 -16.74
CA ALA A 288 -5.57 1.18 -17.06
C ALA A 288 -6.46 0.79 -18.24
N LYS A 289 -5.86 0.26 -19.32
CA LYS A 289 -6.57 -0.24 -20.50
C LYS A 289 -7.49 -1.41 -20.15
N PHE A 290 -6.98 -2.37 -19.38
CA PHE A 290 -7.77 -3.50 -18.89
C PHE A 290 -8.98 -3.00 -18.09
N THR A 291 -8.75 -2.09 -17.16
CA THR A 291 -9.81 -1.54 -16.29
C THR A 291 -10.89 -0.85 -17.13
N LYS A 292 -10.49 0.03 -18.06
CA LYS A 292 -11.41 0.74 -18.94
C LYS A 292 -12.20 -0.20 -19.85
N TRP A 293 -11.53 -1.16 -20.48
CA TRP A 293 -12.18 -2.19 -21.30
C TRP A 293 -13.18 -3.01 -20.47
N ARG A 294 -12.79 -3.42 -19.26
CA ARG A 294 -13.61 -4.26 -18.42
C ARG A 294 -14.83 -3.53 -17.89
N MET A 295 -14.67 -2.27 -17.49
CA MET A 295 -15.78 -1.42 -17.10
C MET A 295 -16.79 -1.25 -18.23
N ALA A 296 -16.31 -1.00 -19.46
CA ALA A 296 -17.16 -0.86 -20.63
C ALA A 296 -17.92 -2.16 -20.95
N THR A 297 -17.22 -3.30 -20.92
CA THR A 297 -17.81 -4.63 -21.22
C THR A 297 -18.86 -5.04 -20.19
N ALA A 298 -18.58 -4.80 -18.90
CA ALA A 298 -19.46 -5.21 -17.81
C ALA A 298 -20.53 -4.16 -17.46
N GLY A 299 -20.52 -2.98 -18.09
CA GLY A 299 -21.41 -1.87 -17.72
C GLY A 299 -21.13 -1.27 -16.33
N ALA A 300 -19.90 -1.42 -15.82
CA ALA A 300 -19.46 -0.79 -14.59
C ALA A 300 -19.22 0.71 -14.82
N THR A 301 -19.55 1.52 -13.83
CA THR A 301 -19.42 2.98 -13.89
C THR A 301 -18.21 3.51 -13.13
N HIS A 302 -17.72 2.71 -12.18
CA HIS A 302 -16.60 3.02 -11.30
C HIS A 302 -15.73 1.77 -11.09
N VAL A 303 -14.53 1.98 -10.56
CA VAL A 303 -13.58 0.94 -10.19
C VAL A 303 -13.01 1.20 -8.81
N GLN A 304 -12.68 0.12 -8.11
CA GLN A 304 -11.87 0.14 -6.90
C GLN A 304 -10.73 -0.87 -7.02
N PHE A 305 -9.60 -0.54 -6.41
CA PHE A 305 -8.39 -1.35 -6.49
C PHE A 305 -8.07 -2.00 -5.15
N ALA A 306 -7.76 -3.29 -5.20
CA ALA A 306 -6.96 -3.97 -4.20
C ALA A 306 -5.59 -4.26 -4.82
N CYS A 307 -4.52 -4.18 -4.05
CA CYS A 307 -3.19 -4.49 -4.58
C CYS A 307 -2.25 -5.03 -3.49
N HIS A 308 -1.18 -5.67 -3.94
CA HIS A 308 -0.05 -6.07 -3.11
C HIS A 308 1.26 -5.53 -3.65
N SER A 309 2.20 -5.16 -2.79
CA SER A 309 3.60 -4.87 -3.17
C SER A 309 3.71 -3.92 -4.37
N MET A 310 4.45 -4.30 -5.42
CA MET A 310 4.61 -3.53 -6.67
C MET A 310 3.28 -3.25 -7.39
N GLY A 311 2.27 -4.12 -7.25
CA GLY A 311 0.92 -3.87 -7.75
C GLY A 311 0.34 -2.56 -7.21
N CYS A 312 0.66 -2.18 -5.96
CA CYS A 312 0.24 -0.90 -5.40
C CYS A 312 1.00 0.29 -5.98
N LEU A 313 2.28 0.11 -6.30
CA LEU A 313 3.02 1.14 -7.02
C LEU A 313 2.46 1.35 -8.44
N ILE A 314 2.03 0.28 -9.11
CA ILE A 314 1.34 0.36 -10.41
C ILE A 314 0.03 1.14 -10.31
N VAL A 315 -0.78 0.89 -9.27
CA VAL A 315 -2.01 1.68 -9.02
C VAL A 315 -1.69 3.15 -8.78
N ARG A 316 -0.65 3.46 -7.99
CA ARG A 316 -0.19 4.84 -7.78
C ARG A 316 0.21 5.50 -9.10
N GLN A 317 1.05 4.85 -9.89
CA GLN A 317 1.49 5.33 -11.21
C GLN A 317 0.29 5.63 -12.12
N LEU A 318 -0.67 4.70 -12.19
CA LEU A 318 -1.89 4.85 -12.98
C LEU A 318 -2.71 6.07 -12.55
N ILE A 319 -2.88 6.27 -11.23
CA ILE A 319 -3.66 7.40 -10.70
C ILE A 319 -2.94 8.71 -10.95
N GLU A 320 -1.68 8.83 -10.54
CA GLU A 320 -0.95 10.09 -10.56
C GLU A 320 -0.57 10.57 -11.97
N ASN A 321 -0.55 9.66 -12.94
CA ASN A 321 -0.31 9.97 -14.36
C ASN A 321 -1.59 9.96 -15.19
N ASP A 322 -2.76 9.80 -14.56
CA ASP A 322 -4.08 9.84 -15.18
C ASP A 322 -4.22 8.90 -16.39
N GLU A 323 -3.66 7.68 -16.27
CA GLU A 323 -3.70 6.69 -17.35
C GLU A 323 -5.16 6.33 -17.70
N GLU A 324 -5.47 6.36 -18.99
CA GLU A 324 -6.82 6.18 -19.53
C GLU A 324 -7.91 7.13 -18.95
N LYS A 325 -7.49 8.24 -18.33
CA LYS A 325 -8.38 9.26 -17.72
C LYS A 325 -9.25 8.73 -16.58
N LEU A 326 -8.86 7.60 -15.96
CA LEU A 326 -9.65 6.99 -14.89
C LEU A 326 -9.74 7.88 -13.65
N ALA A 327 -8.66 8.56 -13.29
CA ALA A 327 -8.61 9.42 -12.11
C ALA A 327 -9.29 10.77 -12.36
N SER A 328 -8.95 11.46 -13.45
CA SER A 328 -9.53 12.76 -13.81
C SER A 328 -11.01 12.70 -14.13
N THR A 329 -11.54 11.56 -14.58
CA THR A 329 -13.00 11.36 -14.75
C THR A 329 -13.68 10.75 -13.52
N GLN A 330 -13.00 10.78 -12.38
CA GLN A 330 -13.47 10.33 -11.06
C GLN A 330 -13.99 8.88 -11.01
N LYS A 331 -13.45 7.98 -11.85
CA LYS A 331 -13.88 6.58 -11.91
C LYS A 331 -13.34 5.74 -10.76
N ILE A 332 -12.19 6.11 -10.22
CA ILE A 332 -11.54 5.39 -9.12
C ILE A 332 -12.13 5.86 -7.80
N VAL A 333 -12.75 4.97 -7.03
CA VAL A 333 -13.46 5.35 -5.80
C VAL A 333 -12.77 4.90 -4.52
N ARG A 334 -12.04 3.79 -4.56
CA ARG A 334 -11.36 3.22 -3.39
C ARG A 334 -10.09 2.50 -3.76
N TRP A 335 -9.17 2.45 -2.80
CA TRP A 335 -7.89 1.77 -2.94
C TRP A 335 -7.48 1.14 -1.61
N SER A 336 -7.31 -0.19 -1.61
CA SER A 336 -6.80 -0.97 -0.49
C SER A 336 -5.44 -1.57 -0.85
N THR A 337 -4.44 -1.41 0.02
CA THR A 337 -3.09 -1.96 -0.20
C THR A 337 -2.75 -3.02 0.84
N ALA A 338 -2.07 -4.08 0.43
CA ALA A 338 -1.32 -4.99 1.29
C ALA A 338 0.18 -4.80 1.02
N THR A 339 0.94 -4.34 2.02
CA THR A 339 2.39 -4.09 1.93
C THR A 339 2.82 -3.37 0.65
N GLY A 340 2.08 -2.33 0.28
CA GLY A 340 2.24 -1.69 -1.01
C GLY A 340 3.56 -0.94 -1.14
N VAL A 341 4.23 -1.01 -2.30
CA VAL A 341 5.47 -0.27 -2.58
C VAL A 341 5.17 1.21 -2.88
N VAL A 342 4.37 1.87 -2.03
CA VAL A 342 3.75 3.16 -2.32
C VAL A 342 4.82 4.26 -2.45
N ALA A 343 5.81 4.28 -1.56
CA ALA A 343 6.92 5.25 -1.57
C ALA A 343 8.23 4.67 -2.16
N GLY A 344 8.17 3.55 -2.88
CA GLY A 344 9.33 2.75 -3.24
C GLY A 344 9.74 1.78 -2.13
N ALA A 345 10.81 1.02 -2.34
CA ALA A 345 11.32 0.04 -1.40
C ALA A 345 12.82 0.27 -1.20
N LYS A 346 13.26 0.72 -0.02
CA LYS A 346 14.71 0.97 0.21
C LYS A 346 15.59 -0.25 -0.05
N LEU A 347 15.09 -1.49 0.09
CA LEU A 347 15.80 -2.73 -0.28
C LEU A 347 16.32 -2.70 -1.73
N SER A 348 15.57 -2.10 -2.65
CA SER A 348 15.99 -1.94 -4.04
C SER A 348 17.36 -1.26 -4.19
N ARG A 349 17.74 -0.37 -3.27
CA ARG A 349 19.06 0.28 -3.26
C ARG A 349 20.20 -0.71 -2.98
N LEU A 350 19.92 -1.85 -2.35
CA LEU A 350 20.94 -2.89 -2.12
C LEU A 350 21.34 -3.59 -3.41
N PHE A 351 20.46 -3.55 -4.42
CA PHE A 351 20.81 -4.02 -5.75
C PHE A 351 21.81 -3.12 -6.46
N ASN A 352 22.26 -1.99 -5.89
CA ASN A 352 23.40 -1.23 -6.41
C ASN A 352 24.73 -1.94 -6.15
N ASN A 353 24.73 -2.97 -5.30
CA ASN A 353 25.93 -3.70 -4.93
C ASN A 353 26.34 -4.67 -6.06
N PRO A 354 27.52 -4.50 -6.67
CA PRO A 354 27.98 -5.37 -7.76
C PRO A 354 28.00 -6.86 -7.42
N ALA A 355 28.22 -7.23 -6.15
CA ALA A 355 28.21 -8.62 -5.73
C ALA A 355 26.79 -9.21 -5.65
N VAL A 356 25.81 -8.44 -5.17
CA VAL A 356 24.39 -8.86 -5.17
C VAL A 356 23.90 -9.03 -6.60
N GLN A 357 24.28 -8.10 -7.47
CA GLN A 357 23.93 -8.16 -8.89
C GLN A 357 24.58 -9.34 -9.60
N GLN A 358 25.88 -9.59 -9.39
CA GLN A 358 26.56 -10.75 -9.96
C GLN A 358 25.94 -12.06 -9.48
N GLY A 359 25.57 -12.15 -8.20
CA GLY A 359 24.85 -13.29 -7.64
C GLY A 359 23.48 -13.47 -8.28
N ALA A 360 22.69 -12.42 -8.41
CA ALA A 360 21.38 -12.45 -9.04
C ALA A 360 21.43 -12.89 -10.51
N VAL A 361 22.41 -12.39 -11.28
CA VAL A 361 22.64 -12.81 -12.67
C VAL A 361 23.01 -14.30 -12.75
N GLN A 362 23.87 -14.79 -11.86
CA GLN A 362 24.23 -16.21 -11.79
C GLN A 362 23.04 -17.10 -11.42
N LEU A 363 22.04 -16.54 -10.74
CA LEU A 363 20.82 -17.23 -10.31
C LEU A 363 19.64 -17.02 -11.27
N GLY A 364 19.85 -16.31 -12.40
CA GLY A 364 18.82 -16.09 -13.41
C GLY A 364 17.71 -15.12 -12.99
N LEU A 365 17.94 -14.27 -11.99
CA LEU A 365 16.95 -13.28 -11.54
C LEU A 365 16.96 -12.05 -12.44
N GLU A 366 15.78 -11.63 -12.88
CA GLU A 366 15.64 -10.35 -13.56
C GLU A 366 15.58 -9.22 -12.53
N LEU A 367 16.59 -8.35 -12.53
CA LEU A 367 16.72 -7.27 -11.54
C LEU A 367 16.09 -5.93 -11.98
N SER A 368 15.52 -5.90 -13.17
CA SER A 368 15.01 -4.68 -13.81
C SER A 368 13.91 -4.01 -12.99
N ASP A 369 12.98 -4.80 -12.45
CA ASP A 369 11.86 -4.30 -11.65
C ASP A 369 12.28 -3.72 -10.29
N PHE A 370 13.43 -4.14 -9.75
CA PHE A 370 13.95 -3.52 -8.53
C PHE A 370 14.30 -2.05 -8.75
N ILE A 371 14.68 -1.66 -9.97
CA ILE A 371 14.90 -0.24 -10.32
C ILE A 371 13.59 0.52 -10.22
N LEU A 372 12.50 -0.07 -10.72
CA LEU A 372 11.18 0.56 -10.76
C LEU A 372 10.62 0.78 -9.35
N MET A 373 11.03 -0.07 -8.40
CA MET A 373 10.69 0.05 -6.98
C MET A 373 11.68 0.92 -6.20
N ASN A 374 12.70 1.50 -6.83
CA ASN A 374 13.65 2.34 -6.13
C ASN A 374 12.98 3.63 -5.63
N PRO A 375 13.12 4.02 -4.34
CA PRO A 375 12.53 5.27 -3.84
C PRO A 375 12.91 6.48 -4.68
N ASP A 376 14.14 6.54 -5.20
CA ASP A 376 14.57 7.65 -6.05
C ASP A 376 13.85 7.63 -7.41
N TYR A 377 13.62 6.43 -7.97
CA TYR A 377 12.82 6.27 -9.19
C TYR A 377 11.37 6.64 -8.95
N VAL A 378 10.75 6.15 -7.87
CA VAL A 378 9.36 6.48 -7.51
C VAL A 378 9.21 7.99 -7.31
N TRP A 379 10.18 8.61 -6.64
CA TRP A 379 10.23 10.05 -6.41
C TRP A 379 10.26 10.82 -7.73
N ASP A 380 11.12 10.44 -8.67
CA ASP A 380 11.33 11.18 -9.92
C ASP A 380 10.26 10.88 -10.99
N ILE A 381 9.62 9.71 -10.95
CA ILE A 381 8.77 9.20 -12.05
C ILE A 381 7.31 9.06 -11.67
N THR A 382 7.03 8.58 -10.46
CA THR A 382 5.66 8.22 -10.04
C THR A 382 4.97 9.35 -9.30
N VAL A 383 5.69 10.01 -8.39
CA VAL A 383 5.15 11.11 -7.56
C VAL A 383 5.22 12.42 -8.33
N ALA A 384 4.43 12.49 -9.39
CA ALA A 384 4.63 13.49 -10.44
C ALA A 384 4.08 14.88 -10.09
N TRP A 385 3.27 15.04 -9.04
CA TRP A 385 2.61 16.32 -8.74
C TRP A 385 3.48 17.28 -7.91
N ASP A 386 3.81 16.88 -6.69
CA ASP A 386 4.59 17.67 -5.73
C ASP A 386 5.89 16.97 -5.32
N HIS A 387 6.18 15.81 -5.92
CA HIS A 387 7.34 15.00 -5.58
C HIS A 387 7.44 14.70 -4.07
N LYS A 388 6.32 14.55 -3.35
CA LYS A 388 6.34 14.14 -1.93
C LYS A 388 6.06 12.65 -1.78
N LEU A 389 7.13 11.87 -1.61
CA LEU A 389 7.11 10.40 -1.60
C LEU A 389 6.00 9.80 -0.72
N HIS A 390 5.82 10.32 0.50
CA HIS A 390 4.90 9.78 1.49
C HIS A 390 3.59 10.56 1.59
N GLU A 391 3.29 11.49 0.67
CA GLU A 391 2.08 12.30 0.69
C GLU A 391 1.17 11.99 -0.50
N ALA A 392 -0.13 11.90 -0.25
CA ALA A 392 -1.15 11.59 -1.26
C ALA A 392 -1.77 12.87 -1.87
N ASN A 393 -0.95 13.88 -2.17
CA ASN A 393 -1.36 15.26 -2.47
C ASN A 393 -1.75 15.54 -3.92
N ASN A 394 -1.52 14.59 -4.83
CA ASN A 394 -1.89 14.75 -6.23
C ASN A 394 -3.41 14.98 -6.35
N PRO A 395 -3.90 16.04 -7.04
CA PRO A 395 -5.32 16.30 -7.24
C PRO A 395 -6.10 15.12 -7.86
N LEU A 396 -5.42 14.23 -8.59
CA LEU A 396 -6.01 13.02 -9.15
C LEU A 396 -6.38 11.96 -8.09
N LEU A 397 -5.82 12.06 -6.88
CA LEU A 397 -6.21 11.26 -5.71
C LEU A 397 -7.46 11.82 -5.00
N GLN A 398 -7.99 12.97 -5.45
CA GLN A 398 -9.09 13.64 -4.77
C GLN A 398 -10.29 12.70 -4.59
N GLY A 399 -10.75 12.59 -3.34
CA GLY A 399 -11.92 11.81 -2.94
C GLY A 399 -11.73 10.29 -2.97
N ILE A 400 -10.54 9.75 -3.27
CA ILE A 400 -10.34 8.30 -3.22
C ILE A 400 -10.26 7.88 -1.74
N LEU A 401 -11.05 6.89 -1.33
CA LEU A 401 -10.92 6.29 -0.01
C LEU A 401 -9.74 5.32 0.00
N ILE A 402 -8.71 5.64 0.78
CA ILE A 402 -7.46 4.88 0.82
C ILE A 402 -7.29 4.20 2.18
N HIS A 403 -6.90 2.92 2.15
CA HIS A 403 -6.47 2.18 3.33
C HIS A 403 -5.25 1.31 3.03
N HIS A 404 -4.28 1.35 3.92
CA HIS A 404 -3.05 0.58 3.88
C HIS A 404 -3.03 -0.48 4.97
N VAL A 405 -2.64 -1.69 4.59
CA VAL A 405 -2.23 -2.76 5.50
C VAL A 405 -0.71 -2.89 5.39
N GLY A 406 0.00 -2.51 6.45
CA GLY A 406 1.45 -2.66 6.56
C GLY A 406 1.81 -3.94 7.30
N ALA A 407 2.85 -4.62 6.85
CA ALA A 407 3.38 -5.79 7.53
C ALA A 407 4.63 -5.41 8.35
N THR A 408 4.91 -6.17 9.41
CA THR A 408 5.94 -5.80 10.41
C THR A 408 6.84 -6.95 10.84
N LYS A 409 6.73 -8.13 10.22
CA LYS A 409 7.61 -9.27 10.55
C LYS A 409 8.83 -9.26 9.64
N PRO A 410 10.03 -8.95 10.17
CA PRO A 410 11.22 -8.83 9.32
C PRO A 410 11.69 -10.19 8.75
N GLN A 411 11.31 -11.31 9.37
CA GLN A 411 11.70 -12.65 8.93
C GLN A 411 10.80 -13.15 7.79
N ILE A 412 11.38 -13.35 6.61
CA ILE A 412 10.67 -13.94 5.46
C ILE A 412 10.86 -15.45 5.47
N ALA A 413 9.77 -16.22 5.55
CA ALA A 413 9.81 -17.67 5.60
C ALA A 413 10.54 -18.28 4.38
N GLN A 414 10.25 -17.76 3.18
CA GLN A 414 10.85 -18.15 1.91
C GLN A 414 12.34 -17.77 1.82
N ALA A 415 12.81 -16.85 2.65
CA ALA A 415 14.22 -16.46 2.77
C ALA A 415 14.92 -17.18 3.94
N PHE A 416 14.48 -18.39 4.31
CA PHE A 416 14.98 -19.13 5.48
C PHE A 416 14.83 -18.37 6.80
N ASN A 417 13.75 -17.58 6.95
CA ASN A 417 13.47 -16.72 8.11
C ASN A 417 14.57 -15.68 8.40
N ILE A 418 15.32 -15.26 7.38
CA ILE A 418 16.33 -14.19 7.52
C ILE A 418 15.64 -12.83 7.54
N ALA A 419 16.01 -12.00 8.52
CA ALA A 419 15.67 -10.57 8.55
C ALA A 419 16.63 -9.79 7.63
N LEU A 420 16.33 -9.81 6.33
CA LEU A 420 17.26 -9.33 5.30
C LEU A 420 17.65 -7.86 5.48
N LEU A 421 16.68 -7.00 5.78
CA LEU A 421 16.90 -5.58 6.01
C LEU A 421 17.73 -5.30 7.27
N ASP A 422 17.47 -6.03 8.36
CA ASP A 422 18.21 -5.90 9.62
C ASP A 422 19.70 -6.25 9.42
N VAL A 423 19.97 -7.34 8.69
CA VAL A 423 21.34 -7.83 8.41
C VAL A 423 22.11 -6.87 7.52
N LEU A 424 21.43 -6.17 6.60
CA LEU A 424 22.06 -5.31 5.60
C LEU A 424 22.24 -3.86 6.06
N GLY A 425 22.17 -3.63 7.38
CA GLY A 425 22.45 -2.33 7.98
C GLY A 425 21.23 -1.42 8.12
N GLY A 426 20.01 -1.97 8.00
CA GLY A 426 18.75 -1.25 8.21
C GLY A 426 18.45 -0.85 9.65
N GLY A 427 19.34 -1.18 10.59
CA GLY A 427 19.11 -0.95 12.02
C GLY A 427 17.90 -1.75 12.53
N ASN A 428 17.25 -1.23 13.57
CA ASN A 428 16.01 -1.77 14.12
C ASN A 428 14.78 -1.01 13.59
N GLU A 429 14.83 -0.49 12.35
CA GLU A 429 13.66 0.13 11.73
C GLU A 429 12.56 -0.93 11.49
N PRO A 430 11.27 -0.56 11.62
CA PRO A 430 10.16 -1.48 11.37
C PRO A 430 10.10 -1.90 9.90
N ASN A 431 10.01 -3.20 9.65
CA ASN A 431 10.01 -3.74 8.29
C ASN A 431 9.34 -5.12 8.22
N ASP A 432 8.98 -5.54 7.01
CA ASP A 432 8.37 -6.85 6.71
C ASP A 432 9.34 -7.83 6.02
N GLY A 433 10.63 -7.52 6.09
CA GLY A 433 11.72 -8.25 5.45
C GLY A 433 12.04 -7.79 4.03
N ILE A 434 11.11 -7.17 3.32
CA ILE A 434 11.34 -6.60 1.97
C ILE A 434 11.30 -5.07 1.99
N MET A 435 10.41 -4.50 2.79
CA MET A 435 10.13 -3.07 2.83
C MET A 435 10.13 -2.56 4.28
N TYR A 436 10.55 -1.30 4.46
CA TYR A 436 10.30 -0.60 5.71
C TYR A 436 8.81 -0.22 5.79
N THR A 437 8.23 -0.32 6.98
CA THR A 437 6.81 -0.04 7.22
C THR A 437 6.44 1.39 6.81
N GLU A 438 7.37 2.33 6.97
CA GLU A 438 7.23 3.72 6.54
C GLU A 438 7.03 3.90 5.04
N ASP A 439 7.58 2.99 4.23
CA ASP A 439 7.48 3.05 2.77
C ASP A 439 6.16 2.46 2.24
N MET A 440 5.39 1.79 3.12
CA MET A 440 4.20 1.01 2.74
C MET A 440 2.91 1.82 2.60
N HIS A 441 2.93 3.10 3.02
CA HIS A 441 1.72 3.88 3.21
C HIS A 441 1.95 5.37 2.99
N PHE A 442 0.88 6.10 2.72
CA PHE A 442 0.88 7.56 2.81
C PHE A 442 0.79 8.01 4.25
N TRP A 443 1.70 8.88 4.66
CA TRP A 443 1.72 9.47 6.00
C TRP A 443 0.65 10.55 6.11
N GLN A 444 0.42 11.30 5.03
CA GLN A 444 -0.47 12.45 5.01
C GLN A 444 -1.16 12.61 3.64
N GLN A 445 -2.21 13.41 3.65
CA GLN A 445 -2.93 13.86 2.45
C GLN A 445 -3.45 15.27 2.72
N ASP A 446 -3.35 16.16 1.74
CA ASP A 446 -3.99 17.49 1.83
C ASP A 446 -5.50 17.32 2.15
N PRO A 447 -5.98 17.88 3.29
CA PRO A 447 -7.38 17.80 3.66
C PRO A 447 -8.36 18.29 2.59
N LYS A 448 -7.94 19.16 1.66
CA LYS A 448 -8.78 19.68 0.56
C LYS A 448 -9.12 18.61 -0.47
N ILE A 449 -8.21 17.67 -0.72
CA ILE A 449 -8.43 16.59 -1.69
C ILE A 449 -8.87 15.30 -1.01
N ALA A 450 -8.64 15.14 0.30
CA ALA A 450 -9.12 13.98 1.04
C ALA A 450 -10.63 13.78 0.85
N ALA A 451 -11.06 12.51 0.82
CA ALA A 451 -12.48 12.18 0.82
C ALA A 451 -13.17 12.84 2.02
N LYS A 452 -14.43 13.27 1.84
CA LYS A 452 -15.19 13.91 2.90
C LYS A 452 -16.17 12.92 3.50
N SER A 453 -16.28 12.91 4.83
CA SER A 453 -17.38 12.24 5.53
C SER A 453 -18.71 12.92 5.19
N THR A 454 -19.82 12.30 5.55
CA THR A 454 -21.16 12.90 5.45
C THR A 454 -21.30 14.17 6.32
N ALA A 455 -20.44 14.32 7.34
CA ALA A 455 -20.33 15.53 8.16
C ALA A 455 -19.41 16.60 7.56
N GLY A 456 -18.72 16.30 6.44
CA GLY A 456 -17.79 17.22 5.78
C GLY A 456 -16.34 17.12 6.26
N ASP A 457 -16.04 16.26 7.23
CA ASP A 457 -14.69 16.07 7.76
C ASP A 457 -13.80 15.36 6.74
N PRO A 458 -12.51 15.73 6.60
CA PRO A 458 -11.57 14.97 5.80
C PRO A 458 -11.36 13.56 6.37
N VAL A 459 -11.36 12.56 5.49
CA VAL A 459 -11.10 11.16 5.77
C VAL A 459 -9.76 10.81 5.12
N PRO A 460 -8.63 10.99 5.83
CA PRO A 460 -7.32 10.74 5.26
C PRO A 460 -7.07 9.24 5.01
N PRO A 461 -5.99 8.89 4.29
CA PRO A 461 -5.48 7.53 4.24
C PRO A 461 -5.27 6.99 5.66
N SER A 462 -5.48 5.69 5.84
CA SER A 462 -5.33 5.05 7.16
C SER A 462 -4.45 3.82 7.06
N LEU A 463 -3.70 3.53 8.12
CA LEU A 463 -2.79 2.39 8.21
C LEU A 463 -3.22 1.45 9.33
N THR A 464 -3.21 0.16 9.05
CA THR A 464 -3.20 -0.92 10.04
C THR A 464 -1.95 -1.75 9.89
N LEU A 465 -1.46 -2.29 11.01
CA LEU A 465 -0.22 -3.05 11.08
C LEU A 465 -0.52 -4.50 11.43
N VAL A 466 0.07 -5.44 10.70
CA VAL A 466 -0.10 -6.87 10.92
C VAL A 466 1.27 -7.54 11.02
N ASN A 467 1.47 -8.37 12.05
CA ASN A 467 2.75 -9.01 12.31
C ASN A 467 2.96 -10.27 11.45
N VAL A 468 3.12 -10.05 10.15
CA VAL A 468 3.40 -11.06 9.12
C VAL A 468 4.50 -10.55 8.19
N ASP A 469 5.05 -11.41 7.34
CA ASP A 469 6.07 -11.02 6.37
C ASP A 469 5.43 -10.44 5.09
N HIS A 470 6.28 -9.84 4.25
CA HIS A 470 5.86 -9.20 3.00
C HIS A 470 5.01 -10.11 2.09
N MET A 471 5.41 -11.38 1.96
CA MET A 471 4.86 -12.32 0.98
C MET A 471 3.54 -12.91 1.45
N THR A 472 3.40 -13.13 2.76
CA THR A 472 2.20 -13.78 3.32
C THR A 472 1.07 -12.79 3.58
N CYS A 473 1.36 -11.49 3.74
CA CYS A 473 0.37 -10.45 4.02
C CYS A 473 -0.94 -10.53 3.21
N PRO A 474 -0.93 -10.56 1.86
CA PRO A 474 -2.16 -10.53 1.06
C PRO A 474 -3.08 -11.76 1.26
N SER A 475 -2.53 -12.87 1.75
CA SER A 475 -3.25 -14.12 2.00
C SER A 475 -3.77 -14.24 3.43
N THR A 476 -3.51 -13.26 4.29
CA THR A 476 -3.97 -13.29 5.69
C THR A 476 -5.45 -12.94 5.82
N GLU A 477 -6.09 -13.50 6.84
CA GLU A 477 -7.45 -13.12 7.23
C GLU A 477 -7.57 -11.63 7.56
N ALA A 478 -6.53 -11.05 8.18
CA ALA A 478 -6.49 -9.63 8.49
C ALA A 478 -6.53 -8.77 7.22
N ALA A 479 -5.68 -9.06 6.22
CA ALA A 479 -5.68 -8.33 4.96
C ALA A 479 -7.01 -8.47 4.21
N GLY A 480 -7.60 -9.66 4.16
CA GLY A 480 -8.91 -9.87 3.53
C GLY A 480 -10.05 -9.15 4.26
N LEU A 481 -10.08 -9.18 5.60
CA LEU A 481 -11.07 -8.46 6.40
C LEU A 481 -10.94 -6.94 6.24
N LEU A 482 -9.71 -6.41 6.28
CA LEU A 482 -9.44 -4.98 6.13
C LEU A 482 -9.73 -4.51 4.71
N ALA A 483 -9.40 -5.29 3.68
CA ALA A 483 -9.79 -5.02 2.30
C ALA A 483 -11.32 -5.04 2.15
N THR A 484 -12.01 -5.99 2.79
CA THR A 484 -13.49 -6.04 2.80
C THR A 484 -14.07 -4.75 3.37
N ALA A 485 -13.60 -4.33 4.54
CA ALA A 485 -14.02 -3.09 5.18
C ALA A 485 -13.70 -1.87 4.31
N ALA A 486 -12.48 -1.78 3.78
CA ALA A 486 -12.01 -0.65 2.96
C ALA A 486 -12.81 -0.50 1.67
N LEU A 487 -13.15 -1.60 1.01
CA LEU A 487 -13.68 -1.62 -0.34
C LEU A 487 -15.21 -1.67 -0.42
N PHE A 488 -15.89 -2.15 0.63
CA PHE A 488 -17.34 -2.38 0.56
C PHE A 488 -18.16 -1.73 1.67
N HIS A 489 -17.51 -1.19 2.71
CA HIS A 489 -18.20 -0.59 3.85
C HIS A 489 -18.04 0.93 3.94
N SER A 490 -18.89 1.55 4.76
CA SER A 490 -19.16 2.98 4.74
C SER A 490 -18.58 3.74 5.94
N ARG A 491 -17.91 3.05 6.87
CA ARG A 491 -17.40 3.67 8.11
C ARG A 491 -15.90 3.52 8.26
N LYS A 492 -15.26 4.57 8.77
CA LYS A 492 -13.87 4.57 9.24
C LYS A 492 -13.84 5.00 10.69
N VAL A 493 -13.11 4.26 11.53
CA VAL A 493 -12.95 4.54 12.95
C VAL A 493 -11.56 5.08 13.20
N GLN A 494 -11.45 6.03 14.13
CA GLN A 494 -10.19 6.53 14.65
C GLN A 494 -10.24 6.51 16.18
N VAL A 495 -9.18 5.99 16.81
CA VAL A 495 -8.96 6.07 18.25
C VAL A 495 -7.67 6.86 18.49
N ARG A 496 -7.76 7.88 19.33
CA ARG A 496 -6.65 8.77 19.68
C ARG A 496 -6.43 8.81 21.19
N LEU A 497 -5.17 8.77 21.61
CA LEU A 497 -4.77 9.14 22.96
C LEU A 497 -4.76 10.67 23.04
N THR A 498 -5.67 11.21 23.83
CA THR A 498 -5.93 12.66 23.97
C THR A 498 -5.18 13.30 25.13
N SER A 499 -4.88 12.52 26.17
CA SER A 499 -4.04 12.99 27.26
C SER A 499 -3.46 11.82 28.03
N PHE A 500 -2.26 12.00 28.54
CA PHE A 500 -1.64 11.09 29.49
C PHE A 500 -1.08 11.86 30.68
N GLN A 501 -1.57 11.54 31.88
CA GLN A 501 -1.00 11.99 33.13
C GLN A 501 -0.07 10.90 33.66
N LEU A 502 1.22 11.22 33.78
CA LEU A 502 2.23 10.35 34.38
C LEU A 502 2.33 10.70 35.87
N LEU A 503 1.99 9.76 36.73
CA LEU A 503 1.99 9.95 38.20
C LEU A 503 3.30 9.45 38.82
N ASP A 504 3.85 8.40 38.23
CA ASP A 504 5.05 7.71 38.67
C ASP A 504 5.72 7.17 37.40
N ASP A 505 6.96 7.58 37.18
CA ASP A 505 7.66 7.40 35.92
C ASP A 505 8.57 6.17 35.91
N HIS A 506 8.64 5.42 37.02
CA HIS A 506 9.55 4.27 37.19
C HIS A 506 11.04 4.62 37.05
N GLU A 507 11.37 5.90 37.19
CA GLU A 507 12.72 6.40 37.02
C GLU A 507 13.42 6.62 38.36
N LYS A 508 14.76 6.53 38.35
CA LYS A 508 15.53 6.84 39.56
C LYS A 508 15.32 8.27 40.01
N ALA A 509 14.78 8.43 41.22
CA ALA A 509 14.64 9.75 41.85
C ALA A 509 16.00 10.40 42.18
N ASN A 510 17.07 9.60 42.38
CA ASN A 510 18.44 10.09 42.62
C ASN A 510 19.50 8.97 42.51
N LEU A 511 20.79 9.34 42.55
CA LEU A 511 21.95 8.43 42.46
C LEU A 511 22.01 7.33 43.55
N LEU A 512 21.25 7.45 44.63
CA LEU A 512 21.18 6.46 45.72
C LEU A 512 19.94 5.58 45.62
N ASP A 513 19.05 5.84 44.66
CA ASP A 513 17.93 4.99 44.35
C ASP A 513 18.40 3.80 43.50
N SER A 514 18.33 2.61 44.09
CA SER A 514 18.68 1.35 43.46
C SER A 514 17.46 0.50 43.12
N SER A 515 16.25 1.05 43.29
CA SER A 515 14.99 0.30 43.16
C SER A 515 14.61 0.07 41.71
N GLU A 516 14.92 1.04 40.85
CA GLU A 516 14.48 1.12 39.46
C GLU A 516 15.66 1.53 38.58
N HIS A 517 15.59 1.25 37.28
CA HIS A 517 16.61 1.62 36.28
C HIS A 517 16.14 2.88 35.52
N GLY A 518 16.92 3.38 34.57
CA GLY A 518 16.60 4.65 33.88
C GLY A 518 16.99 5.98 34.57
N LEU A 519 16.93 7.07 33.79
CA LEU A 519 17.01 8.47 34.23
C LEU A 519 15.77 9.28 33.76
N PRO A 520 15.18 10.10 34.65
CA PRO A 520 14.06 10.94 34.25
C PRO A 520 14.49 12.00 33.22
N PRO A 521 13.61 12.39 32.27
CA PRO A 521 12.21 11.99 32.12
C PRO A 521 11.99 10.62 31.43
N ALA A 522 10.92 9.90 31.81
CA ALA A 522 10.57 8.61 31.22
C ALA A 522 10.25 8.64 29.73
N GLU A 523 10.64 7.55 29.06
CA GLU A 523 10.29 7.22 27.69
C GLU A 523 9.00 6.41 27.60
N VAL A 524 7.88 7.09 27.32
CA VAL A 524 6.57 6.46 27.25
C VAL A 524 6.26 5.96 25.84
N VAL A 525 5.92 4.68 25.73
CA VAL A 525 5.47 4.03 24.49
C VAL A 525 4.01 3.64 24.61
N VAL A 526 3.24 3.77 23.52
CA VAL A 526 1.87 3.25 23.45
C VAL A 526 1.80 2.04 22.52
N GLU A 527 1.36 0.92 23.07
CA GLU A 527 1.11 -0.31 22.34
C GLU A 527 -0.40 -0.53 22.15
N ALA A 528 -0.79 -1.04 20.98
CA ALA A 528 -2.16 -1.29 20.62
C ALA A 528 -2.34 -2.59 19.85
N ALA A 529 -3.33 -3.38 20.27
CA ALA A 529 -3.82 -4.53 19.54
C ALA A 529 -5.34 -4.46 19.38
N VAL A 530 -5.83 -4.63 18.15
CA VAL A 530 -7.25 -4.46 17.82
C VAL A 530 -7.79 -5.69 17.11
N ARG A 531 -8.96 -6.13 17.55
CA ARG A 531 -9.77 -7.18 16.91
C ARG A 531 -11.15 -6.61 16.61
N TYR A 532 -11.74 -7.01 15.49
CA TYR A 532 -13.13 -6.63 15.13
C TYR A 532 -14.18 -7.47 15.87
N ASN A 533 -13.82 -7.99 17.05
CA ASN A 533 -14.70 -8.71 17.94
C ASN A 533 -15.57 -7.74 18.75
N PRO A 534 -16.78 -8.15 19.13
CA PRO A 534 -17.36 -9.49 18.93
C PRO A 534 -17.96 -9.71 17.53
N PHE A 535 -18.08 -8.67 16.70
CA PHE A 535 -18.81 -8.76 15.43
C PHE A 535 -18.26 -9.82 14.48
N VAL A 536 -16.94 -9.84 14.24
CA VAL A 536 -16.33 -10.80 13.30
C VAL A 536 -16.37 -12.22 13.84
N LEU A 537 -16.09 -12.40 15.13
CA LEU A 537 -16.23 -13.69 15.81
C LEU A 537 -17.66 -14.23 15.72
N THR A 538 -18.68 -13.40 15.96
CA THR A 538 -20.08 -13.84 15.96
C THR A 538 -20.65 -14.04 14.55
N THR A 539 -20.25 -13.21 13.58
CA THR A 539 -20.80 -13.24 12.22
C THR A 539 -20.09 -14.26 11.33
N PHE A 540 -18.77 -14.40 11.48
CA PHE A 540 -17.94 -15.20 10.59
C PHE A 540 -17.20 -16.34 11.31
N ASN A 541 -17.36 -16.48 12.63
CA ASN A 541 -16.66 -17.48 13.46
C ASN A 541 -15.13 -17.43 13.29
N LYS A 542 -14.58 -16.21 13.25
CA LYS A 542 -13.14 -15.96 13.10
C LYS A 542 -12.68 -14.96 14.16
N ASP A 543 -11.51 -15.21 14.73
CA ASP A 543 -10.87 -14.30 15.69
C ASP A 543 -9.63 -13.64 15.08
N VAL A 544 -9.84 -12.51 14.43
CA VAL A 544 -8.81 -11.86 13.59
C VAL A 544 -8.22 -10.64 14.30
N LEU A 545 -6.89 -10.66 14.51
CA LEU A 545 -6.12 -9.49 14.92
C LEU A 545 -5.87 -8.60 13.69
N VAL A 546 -6.49 -7.43 13.67
CA VAL A 546 -6.44 -6.50 12.52
C VAL A 546 -5.43 -5.37 12.69
N HIS A 547 -4.90 -5.21 13.89
CA HIS A 547 -3.87 -4.22 14.20
C HIS A 547 -2.98 -4.74 15.32
N ASP A 548 -1.66 -4.67 15.14
CA ASP A 548 -0.63 -5.08 16.09
C ASP A 548 0.52 -4.06 16.07
N ASP A 549 0.36 -2.97 16.83
CA ASP A 549 1.34 -1.90 16.97
C ASP A 549 2.00 -1.98 18.34
N ARG A 550 3.22 -2.53 18.39
CA ARG A 550 3.93 -2.85 19.64
C ARG A 550 5.40 -2.56 19.51
N MET A 551 6.10 -2.46 20.64
CA MET A 551 7.56 -2.41 20.64
C MET A 551 8.16 -3.66 20.01
N ALA A 552 7.55 -4.82 20.25
CA ALA A 552 7.96 -6.10 19.67
C ALA A 552 7.90 -6.12 18.13
N THR A 553 6.93 -5.38 17.54
CA THR A 553 6.83 -5.18 16.07
C THR A 553 7.59 -3.95 15.60
N ARG A 554 8.26 -3.24 16.53
CA ARG A 554 9.06 -2.03 16.34
C ARG A 554 8.24 -0.82 15.87
N THR A 555 6.94 -0.92 15.68
CA THR A 555 6.15 0.17 15.10
C THR A 555 5.66 1.21 16.11
N ALA A 556 5.56 0.84 17.40
CA ALA A 556 4.96 1.69 18.42
C ALA A 556 5.62 3.08 18.51
N PRO A 557 4.83 4.16 18.71
CA PRO A 557 5.36 5.50 18.86
C PRO A 557 5.82 5.76 20.31
N LEU A 558 6.80 6.64 20.46
CA LEU A 558 7.43 7.00 21.73
C LEU A 558 7.38 8.52 21.95
N TRP A 559 7.23 8.94 23.21
CA TRP A 559 7.50 10.32 23.63
C TRP A 559 8.14 10.34 25.02
N SER A 560 8.89 11.39 25.31
CA SER A 560 9.43 11.62 26.66
C SER A 560 8.47 12.50 27.50
N GLN A 561 8.35 12.20 28.80
CA GLN A 561 7.46 12.89 29.74
C GLN A 561 7.97 12.83 31.18
N ALA A 562 7.87 13.93 31.93
CA ALA A 562 8.28 13.96 33.34
C ALA A 562 7.19 13.43 34.29
N GLN A 563 7.59 12.84 35.42
CA GLN A 563 6.68 12.52 36.51
C GLN A 563 5.86 13.73 36.95
N GLY A 564 4.57 13.50 37.22
CA GLY A 564 3.60 14.52 37.62
C GLY A 564 3.07 15.37 36.46
N GLU A 565 3.64 15.25 35.26
CA GLU A 565 3.19 15.97 34.07
C GLU A 565 1.89 15.36 33.52
N THR A 566 0.98 16.21 33.06
CA THR A 566 -0.12 15.81 32.17
C THR A 566 0.15 16.37 30.79
N LYS A 567 0.40 15.49 29.83
CA LYS A 567 0.62 15.85 28.43
C LYS A 567 -0.68 15.73 27.66
N VAL A 568 -1.10 16.81 27.00
CA VAL A 568 -2.19 16.76 26.02
C VAL A 568 -1.59 16.19 24.75
N LEU A 569 -2.02 14.98 24.42
CA LEU A 569 -1.54 14.21 23.29
C LEU A 569 -2.61 14.24 22.22
N ASN A 570 -2.23 14.14 20.97
CA ASN A 570 -3.18 13.92 19.88
C ASN A 570 -2.70 12.73 19.06
N GLN A 571 -2.22 11.70 19.78
CA GLN A 571 -1.52 10.56 19.22
C GLN A 571 -2.54 9.59 18.62
N LEU A 572 -2.35 9.24 17.36
CA LEU A 572 -3.15 8.21 16.71
C LEU A 572 -2.75 6.84 17.28
N VAL A 573 -3.74 6.08 17.73
CA VAL A 573 -3.56 4.73 18.28
C VAL A 573 -4.09 3.69 17.31
N PHE A 574 -5.22 3.96 16.67
CA PHE A 574 -5.81 3.05 15.69
C PHE A 574 -6.64 3.85 14.67
N GLN A 575 -6.51 3.53 13.39
CA GLN A 575 -7.38 4.09 12.36
C GLN A 575 -7.61 3.09 11.23
N ALA A 576 -8.86 2.70 10.99
CA ALA A 576 -9.18 1.73 9.96
C ALA A 576 -10.63 1.80 9.49
N PRO A 577 -10.94 1.37 8.26
CA PRO A 577 -12.31 1.09 7.85
C PRO A 577 -12.89 -0.09 8.64
N VAL A 578 -14.17 -0.03 9.00
CA VAL A 578 -14.87 -1.07 9.77
C VAL A 578 -16.10 -1.58 9.00
N LEU A 579 -16.53 -2.81 9.27
CA LEU A 579 -17.75 -3.37 8.68
C LEU A 579 -18.98 -2.62 9.22
N ASP A 580 -19.98 -2.33 8.39
CA ASP A 580 -21.12 -1.47 8.76
C ASP A 580 -21.99 -1.99 9.92
N GLY A 581 -21.99 -3.30 10.16
CA GLY A 581 -22.72 -3.91 11.28
C GLY A 581 -22.03 -3.77 12.65
N MET A 582 -20.76 -3.37 12.69
CA MET A 582 -20.00 -3.29 13.93
C MET A 582 -20.50 -2.17 14.85
N LYS A 583 -20.65 -2.46 16.15
CA LYS A 583 -21.03 -1.47 17.17
C LYS A 583 -19.92 -1.18 18.17
N GLU A 584 -18.94 -2.06 18.24
CA GLU A 584 -17.81 -2.02 19.13
C GLU A 584 -16.65 -2.81 18.51
N LEU A 585 -15.44 -2.63 19.03
CA LEU A 585 -14.28 -3.46 18.74
C LEU A 585 -13.58 -3.86 20.03
N ALA A 586 -12.85 -4.98 20.02
CA ALA A 586 -12.03 -5.38 21.15
C ALA A 586 -10.64 -4.76 21.00
N MET A 587 -10.16 -4.13 22.07
CA MET A 587 -8.90 -3.42 22.09
C MET A 587 -8.10 -3.79 23.34
N ALA A 588 -6.81 -4.07 23.14
CA ALA A 588 -5.82 -4.12 24.19
C ALA A 588 -4.84 -2.95 23.98
N LEU A 589 -4.73 -2.09 24.99
CA LEU A 589 -3.83 -0.94 25.01
C LEU A 589 -2.92 -1.06 26.21
N THR A 590 -1.64 -0.76 26.00
CA THR A 590 -0.67 -0.65 27.08
C THR A 590 0.17 0.60 26.86
N LEU A 591 0.31 1.42 27.89
CA LEU A 591 1.37 2.42 27.95
C LEU A 591 2.48 1.85 28.81
N VAL A 592 3.69 1.85 28.28
CA VAL A 592 4.88 1.34 28.97
C VAL A 592 5.93 2.43 29.08
N GLU A 593 6.65 2.42 30.19
CA GLU A 593 7.98 3.03 30.31
C GLU A 593 8.96 2.14 29.52
N SER A 594 9.97 2.72 28.88
CA SER A 594 10.91 2.00 28.03
C SER A 594 12.35 2.49 28.17
N ASP A 595 13.11 1.80 29.00
CA ASP A 595 14.57 1.91 29.10
C ASP A 595 15.36 1.45 27.84
N TYR A 596 14.72 0.68 26.96
CA TYR A 596 15.35 0.13 25.77
C TYR A 596 14.41 0.06 24.57
N TYR A 597 14.58 1.03 23.67
CA TYR A 597 13.92 1.05 22.38
C TYR A 597 14.85 1.55 21.27
N PRO A 598 15.60 0.63 20.61
CA PRO A 598 16.63 1.00 19.64
C PRO A 598 16.17 1.85 18.46
N LYS A 599 14.91 1.71 18.03
CA LYS A 599 14.32 2.54 16.97
C LYS A 599 14.44 4.03 17.29
N PHE A 600 14.23 4.40 18.55
CA PHE A 600 14.32 5.78 19.03
C PHE A 600 15.65 6.09 19.72
N LYS A 601 16.64 5.19 19.63
CA LYS A 601 17.96 5.31 20.27
C LYS A 601 17.90 5.39 21.80
N VAL A 602 16.87 4.81 22.40
CA VAL A 602 16.77 4.66 23.85
C VAL A 602 17.59 3.43 24.24
N THR A 603 18.62 3.64 25.06
CA THR A 603 19.62 2.62 25.41
C THR A 603 20.07 2.76 26.87
N GLU A 604 19.14 3.08 27.75
CA GLU A 604 19.39 3.31 29.17
C GLU A 604 19.81 1.98 29.82
N TRP A 605 19.02 0.93 29.58
CA TRP A 605 19.34 -0.40 30.03
C TRP A 605 18.86 -1.53 29.10
N ALA A 606 19.79 -2.10 28.31
CA ALA A 606 19.49 -3.12 27.30
C ALA A 606 19.00 -4.50 27.81
N PHE A 607 18.92 -4.69 29.13
CA PHE A 607 18.49 -5.95 29.74
C PHE A 607 17.26 -5.76 30.63
N ASP A 608 16.72 -4.54 30.72
CA ASP A 608 15.49 -4.29 31.46
C ASP A 608 14.23 -4.53 30.63
N SER A 609 13.17 -4.90 31.32
CA SER A 609 11.82 -5.03 30.77
C SER A 609 11.12 -3.69 30.83
N SER A 610 10.56 -3.25 29.70
CA SER A 610 9.62 -2.12 29.68
C SER A 610 8.53 -2.31 30.74
N ASP A 611 8.35 -1.32 31.60
CA ASP A 611 7.44 -1.40 32.73
C ASP A 611 6.05 -0.87 32.37
N GLU A 612 5.01 -1.63 32.73
CA GLU A 612 3.62 -1.23 32.46
C GLU A 612 3.23 -0.02 33.31
N LEU A 613 3.01 1.11 32.65
CA LEU A 613 2.42 2.30 33.28
C LEU A 613 0.90 2.13 33.39
N VAL A 614 0.22 1.79 32.30
CA VAL A 614 -1.24 1.66 32.26
C VAL A 614 -1.66 0.62 31.23
N ALA A 615 -2.60 -0.26 31.57
CA ALA A 615 -3.26 -1.15 30.61
C ALA A 615 -4.77 -0.96 30.54
N PHE A 616 -5.33 -1.22 29.36
CA PHE A 616 -6.76 -1.38 29.11
C PHE A 616 -6.98 -2.60 28.21
N VAL A 617 -7.87 -3.50 28.64
CA VAL A 617 -8.35 -4.59 27.81
C VAL A 617 -9.87 -4.59 27.89
N GLY A 618 -10.53 -4.33 26.77
CA GLY A 618 -11.98 -4.25 26.78
C GLY A 618 -12.60 -3.99 25.41
N SER A 619 -13.92 -3.89 25.43
CA SER A 619 -14.71 -3.49 24.27
C SER A 619 -14.80 -1.97 24.21
N VAL A 620 -14.54 -1.40 23.03
CA VAL A 620 -14.62 0.03 22.75
C VAL A 620 -15.82 0.30 21.83
N PRO A 621 -16.86 0.99 22.32
CA PRO A 621 -18.00 1.40 21.51
C PRO A 621 -17.58 2.24 20.30
N LEU A 622 -18.11 1.90 19.13
CA LEU A 622 -17.95 2.64 17.87
C LEU A 622 -19.01 3.74 17.77
N GLN A 623 -18.92 4.70 18.68
CA GLN A 623 -19.77 5.89 18.70
C GLN A 623 -18.91 7.14 18.58
N ASP A 624 -19.27 8.06 17.67
CA ASP A 624 -18.53 9.31 17.51
C ASP A 624 -18.56 10.14 18.80
N GLY A 625 -17.39 10.63 19.22
CA GLY A 625 -17.24 11.38 20.46
C GLY A 625 -17.18 10.54 21.73
N HIS A 626 -17.24 9.20 21.62
CA HIS A 626 -17.07 8.33 22.79
C HIS A 626 -15.67 8.49 23.38
N THR A 627 -15.58 8.58 24.70
CA THR A 627 -14.32 8.65 25.44
C THR A 627 -14.24 7.54 26.47
N PHE A 628 -13.05 6.99 26.66
CA PHE A 628 -12.76 6.03 27.73
C PHE A 628 -11.40 6.32 28.35
N GLU A 629 -11.16 5.77 29.54
CA GLU A 629 -9.94 6.00 30.31
C GLU A 629 -9.31 4.67 30.73
N ALA A 630 -7.99 4.63 30.71
CA ALA A 630 -7.19 3.57 31.30
C ALA A 630 -6.42 4.16 32.48
N LYS A 631 -6.42 3.48 33.63
CA LYS A 631 -5.87 4.02 34.88
C LYS A 631 -5.13 2.97 35.66
N SER A 632 -4.03 3.38 36.27
CA SER A 632 -3.28 2.61 37.26
C SER A 632 -2.85 3.56 38.39
N LYS A 633 -1.96 3.07 39.28
CA LYS A 633 -1.27 3.95 40.24
C LYS A 633 -0.15 4.79 39.59
N TYR A 634 0.31 4.42 38.38
CA TYR A 634 1.41 5.06 37.66
C TYR A 634 0.93 6.09 36.64
N GLY A 635 -0.31 5.99 36.14
CA GLY A 635 -0.82 6.98 35.19
C GLY A 635 -2.30 6.92 34.89
N VAL A 636 -2.74 7.94 34.14
CA VAL A 636 -4.12 8.08 33.63
C VAL A 636 -4.08 8.46 32.15
N ALA A 637 -4.51 7.54 31.29
CA ALA A 637 -4.61 7.74 29.85
C ALA A 637 -6.08 7.96 29.43
N LYS A 638 -6.33 8.96 28.58
CA LYS A 638 -7.68 9.26 28.06
C LYS A 638 -7.74 9.13 26.56
N PHE A 639 -8.74 8.42 26.07
CA PHE A 639 -8.90 8.12 24.64
C PHE A 639 -10.20 8.72 24.09
N LEU A 640 -10.17 9.08 22.81
CA LEU A 640 -11.32 9.56 22.05
C LEU A 640 -11.52 8.67 20.83
N VAL A 641 -12.77 8.26 20.61
CA VAL A 641 -13.23 7.56 19.42
C VAL A 641 -13.91 8.56 18.48
N ARG A 642 -13.50 8.53 17.21
CA ARG A 642 -14.18 9.20 16.10
C ARG A 642 -14.68 8.17 15.10
N VAL A 643 -15.90 8.38 14.62
CA VAL A 643 -16.52 7.52 13.60
C VAL A 643 -16.90 8.38 12.41
N HIS A 644 -16.16 8.20 11.31
CA HIS A 644 -16.45 8.87 10.05
C HIS A 644 -17.41 8.01 9.23
N GLN A 645 -18.63 8.49 9.05
CA GLN A 645 -19.56 7.98 8.04
C GLN A 645 -19.13 8.55 6.68
N MET A 646 -18.76 7.71 5.73
CA MET A 646 -18.14 8.14 4.47
C MET A 646 -19.16 8.48 3.38
N TYR A 647 -20.31 7.81 3.34
CA TYR A 647 -21.41 8.06 2.39
C TYR A 647 -22.73 7.43 2.87
#